data_AF-A0A938K2A2-F1
#
_entry.id   AF-A0A938K2A2-F1
#
_cell.length_a   1.000
_cell.length_b   1.000
_cell.length_c   1.000
_cell.angle_alpha   90.00
_cell.angle_beta   90.00
_cell.angle_gamma   90.00
#
_symmetry.space_group_name_H-M   'P 1'
#
loop_
_entity.id
_entity.type
_entity.pdbx_description
1 polymer ?
#
loop_
_entity_poly.entity_id
_entity_poly.type
_entity_poly.pdbx_seq_one_letter_code
_entity_poly.pdbx_strand_id
1 'polypeptide(L)'
;QRWIPHLPGQEDARVPRSGGLWLPAAGKRQPLPAPALALHSPGHRLCPVVARSAGVRRGHTQRSGLETTGSGSTAVSRRCGAGFSRAALWARASARQWNKTRLRSRTTIAEPRIHAVSPAPSSPFLCLRAASLHHLPAALRACRAAGAFLTIHVAFPGPVLRRLPVESSVILRRLTRYLNIGIAILLAAAAAGVWWYGWRPLPRTSGKIRAPISAPARIVRDRLGVPHISAASEEDALFLHGYATAQDRLWQMDLLRRLAAGELAEIFGPAVLASDREARLLRMRRIAEQAYTTTPAADRAALAAYARGVNHFLESHRERLPVEFALLGYELRAWSVVDSILIGLHMFRTLTTSWRDEVAKRSLLVGARTDAAKVNFLLPSRTGSELQPGSNAWALSGAHTASGKPLVACDMHLEYTIPGIWHMAHLKAPGLNAAGVSLPGAPGVIVGHNERIAWGVTNLGFDVQDLYLEDFNERTGRYRYRGRTEQARLEHELIRVRGARPVELGVWVTGHGPILVSEGGRHMALRWTAAEPASFQYPFLELDRARDWAGFRRALERFAGPAQNFVYADAGGNVGYQTAGRLPIRKNHKGDLPVDGASGDYEWEGFIPFDQLPSAWNPASGLIVTANQNPFPEDYRYPVHGNFAPHYRSQQIRDLLARRRDWRPEDMLAIQKDVYSGFSHFLAGALAGAQAKRETPALAEAAAILSAWNGQMEKDEAEPLIAALAFQHLRRAIAERAAPAKGAAYSTQMAPAVIERILRERPAAWFEDYDALLLGALADAVEEGKRLQGRDLKRWKYGDSLRVEIHHPVGRSLPLVGRWLGIGPARMSGASTAVKQTTDRMGPSMRMVADTGDWEGSLLNLPIGESGHPLSRHYKDQWEAYYQGTSFRMEFGRVEAEATLEVAPLDEGSPR
;
A
#
# COMPACT_ATOMS: atom_id res chain seq x y z
N GLN A 1 4.07 -54.80 -22.14
CA GLN A 1 4.34 -55.28 -23.52
C GLN A 1 3.91 -54.19 -24.52
N ARG A 2 4.67 -53.92 -25.61
CA ARG A 2 4.30 -54.09 -27.05
C ARG A 2 2.87 -53.62 -27.42
N TRP A 3 2.64 -52.84 -28.48
CA TRP A 3 3.19 -52.94 -29.86
C TRP A 3 3.81 -51.65 -30.46
N ILE A 4 4.40 -51.76 -31.66
CA ILE A 4 5.06 -50.71 -32.50
C ILE A 4 4.77 -51.01 -34.00
N PRO A 5 4.84 -50.04 -34.94
CA PRO A 5 6.04 -49.86 -35.82
C PRO A 5 6.41 -48.36 -36.08
N HIS A 6 7.70 -47.96 -36.05
CA HIS A 6 8.70 -47.82 -37.16
C HIS A 6 8.26 -46.92 -38.35
N LEU A 7 8.90 -45.77 -38.72
CA LEU A 7 10.31 -45.35 -39.05
C LEU A 7 10.71 -45.60 -40.54
N PRO A 8 11.74 -44.95 -41.17
CA PRO A 8 12.84 -44.08 -40.65
C PRO A 8 13.23 -42.79 -41.50
N GLY A 9 14.35 -42.11 -41.15
CA GLY A 9 15.08 -41.05 -41.92
C GLY A 9 15.23 -39.71 -41.14
N GLN A 10 16.38 -39.13 -40.72
CA GLN A 10 17.82 -39.15 -41.11
C GLN A 10 18.14 -38.46 -42.46
N GLU A 11 19.16 -37.59 -42.63
CA GLU A 11 20.27 -37.15 -41.73
C GLU A 11 20.93 -35.79 -42.14
N ASP A 12 21.90 -35.32 -41.34
CA ASP A 12 23.08 -34.48 -41.65
C ASP A 12 23.06 -32.95 -42.01
N ALA A 13 23.55 -32.17 -41.04
CA ALA A 13 24.53 -31.06 -41.05
C ALA A 13 24.96 -30.31 -42.35
N ARG A 14 25.09 -28.96 -42.24
CA ARG A 14 26.39 -28.21 -42.28
C ARG A 14 26.25 -26.70 -42.03
N VAL A 15 27.38 -26.07 -41.69
CA VAL A 15 27.60 -24.61 -41.51
C VAL A 15 28.34 -24.04 -42.72
N PRO A 16 28.09 -22.76 -43.09
CA PRO A 16 29.20 -21.87 -43.43
C PRO A 16 29.21 -20.57 -42.61
N ARG A 17 30.42 -20.05 -42.35
CA ARG A 17 30.65 -18.69 -41.82
C ARG A 17 31.20 -17.78 -42.92
N SER A 18 30.56 -16.64 -43.15
CA SER A 18 31.17 -15.41 -43.64
C SER A 18 30.16 -14.25 -43.47
N GLY A 19 30.54 -13.00 -43.22
CA GLY A 19 31.88 -12.44 -43.01
C GLY A 19 32.06 -11.16 -43.81
N GLY A 20 31.83 -9.99 -43.20
CA GLY A 20 32.01 -8.69 -43.86
C GLY A 20 31.63 -7.51 -42.95
N LEU A 21 32.56 -6.58 -42.76
CA LEU A 21 32.31 -5.24 -42.20
C LEU A 21 31.79 -4.30 -43.32
N TRP A 22 31.23 -3.15 -42.96
CA TRP A 22 31.84 -1.82 -43.18
C TRP A 22 30.83 -0.66 -42.95
N LEU A 23 31.26 0.31 -42.14
CA LEU A 23 30.80 1.70 -42.04
C LEU A 23 32.07 2.58 -42.26
N PRO A 24 32.01 3.91 -42.51
CA PRO A 24 30.85 4.83 -42.55
C PRO A 24 30.83 5.76 -43.79
N ALA A 25 29.89 6.71 -43.88
CA ALA A 25 30.14 8.15 -44.19
C ALA A 25 28.85 9.00 -44.26
N ALA A 26 28.98 10.32 -44.12
CA ALA A 26 27.88 11.30 -43.96
C ALA A 26 27.30 11.86 -45.28
N GLY A 27 26.04 12.35 -45.25
CA GLY A 27 25.38 13.11 -46.32
C GLY A 27 24.29 14.06 -45.77
N LYS A 28 24.18 15.30 -46.29
CA LYS A 28 23.42 16.41 -45.66
C LYS A 28 22.04 16.69 -46.29
N ARG A 29 21.05 16.95 -45.41
CA ARG A 29 20.00 18.01 -45.45
C ARG A 29 18.88 18.06 -46.52
N GLN A 30 17.66 18.18 -45.98
CA GLN A 30 16.54 19.09 -46.34
C GLN A 30 15.48 18.68 -47.40
N PRO A 31 14.23 19.24 -47.33
CA PRO A 31 13.00 18.44 -47.55
C PRO A 31 11.93 19.13 -48.46
N LEU A 32 10.65 18.73 -48.27
CA LEU A 32 9.35 19.21 -48.86
C LEU A 32 8.77 18.29 -49.95
N PRO A 33 7.46 18.38 -50.30
CA PRO A 33 6.36 19.18 -49.69
C PRO A 33 5.13 18.34 -49.25
N ALA A 34 4.08 19.03 -48.75
CA ALA A 34 2.73 18.49 -48.60
C ALA A 34 1.78 19.06 -49.70
N PRO A 35 0.70 18.37 -50.08
CA PRO A 35 -0.31 18.88 -51.02
C PRO A 35 -1.61 19.34 -50.34
N ALA A 36 -2.34 20.27 -50.96
CA ALA A 36 -3.71 20.64 -50.58
C ALA A 36 -4.53 21.15 -51.78
N LEU A 37 -5.85 20.90 -51.74
CA LEU A 37 -6.94 21.54 -52.49
C LEU A 37 -6.97 21.45 -54.03
N ALA A 38 -8.09 20.90 -54.52
CA ALA A 38 -8.79 21.35 -55.73
C ALA A 38 -10.31 21.22 -55.50
N LEU A 39 -11.12 22.06 -56.16
CA LEU A 39 -12.57 22.20 -55.95
C LEU A 39 -13.35 21.82 -57.22
N HIS A 40 -14.59 21.33 -57.07
CA HIS A 40 -15.61 21.36 -58.12
C HIS A 40 -17.02 21.63 -57.57
N SER A 41 -17.77 22.48 -58.27
CA SER A 41 -19.19 22.84 -58.09
C SER A 41 -19.63 23.60 -59.36
N PRO A 42 -20.84 23.35 -59.89
CA PRO A 42 -22.01 24.19 -59.55
C PRO A 42 -23.34 23.39 -59.47
N GLY A 43 -24.50 23.92 -59.09
CA GLY A 43 -24.83 25.25 -58.55
C GLY A 43 -26.05 25.91 -59.22
N HIS A 44 -27.18 26.10 -58.51
CA HIS A 44 -28.38 26.80 -59.02
C HIS A 44 -29.28 27.43 -57.92
N ARG A 45 -29.64 28.72 -58.12
CA ARG A 45 -30.95 29.43 -57.92
C ARG A 45 -31.77 29.28 -56.61
N LEU A 46 -32.57 30.25 -56.13
CA LEU A 46 -32.54 31.74 -56.10
C LEU A 46 -33.72 32.29 -55.24
N CYS A 47 -33.50 33.36 -54.47
CA CYS A 47 -34.46 34.33 -53.88
C CYS A 47 -35.47 33.94 -52.74
N PRO A 48 -35.97 34.95 -51.94
CA PRO A 48 -36.82 34.76 -50.74
C PRO A 48 -38.18 35.54 -50.76
N VAL A 49 -39.02 35.39 -49.71
CA VAL A 49 -40.26 36.20 -49.46
C VAL A 49 -40.44 36.50 -47.94
N VAL A 50 -41.18 37.57 -47.57
CA VAL A 50 -41.30 38.15 -46.20
C VAL A 50 -42.74 38.55 -45.82
N ALA A 51 -43.21 38.19 -44.61
CA ALA A 51 -44.29 38.82 -43.79
C ALA A 51 -44.25 38.21 -42.35
N ARG A 52 -44.54 38.83 -41.19
CA ARG A 52 -45.53 39.85 -40.69
C ARG A 52 -47.00 39.36 -40.61
N SER A 53 -47.81 39.59 -39.56
CA SER A 53 -47.58 40.10 -38.17
C SER A 53 -48.86 40.15 -37.29
N ALA A 54 -48.70 40.15 -35.95
CA ALA A 54 -49.51 40.83 -34.90
C ALA A 54 -50.81 40.22 -34.26
N GLY A 55 -51.13 40.66 -33.03
CA GLY A 55 -52.30 40.33 -32.16
C GLY A 55 -51.95 39.46 -30.92
N VAL A 56 -51.98 39.82 -29.62
CA VAL A 56 -52.59 40.91 -28.80
C VAL A 56 -54.12 40.70 -28.57
N ARG A 57 -54.70 40.59 -27.34
CA ARG A 57 -54.50 41.40 -26.09
C ARG A 57 -55.00 40.74 -24.77
N ARG A 58 -54.27 40.98 -23.65
CA ARG A 58 -54.62 41.09 -22.19
C ARG A 58 -55.83 40.37 -21.52
N GLY A 59 -55.58 39.87 -20.29
CA GLY A 59 -56.55 39.71 -19.17
C GLY A 59 -55.80 39.64 -17.82
N HIS A 60 -56.39 40.08 -16.69
CA HIS A 60 -55.66 40.27 -15.41
C HIS A 60 -56.56 40.10 -14.16
N THR A 61 -55.94 40.12 -12.95
CA THR A 61 -56.54 40.06 -11.58
C THR A 61 -57.12 38.71 -11.10
N GLN A 62 -57.44 38.52 -9.80
CA GLN A 62 -56.58 38.56 -8.59
C GLN A 62 -57.30 37.83 -7.42
N ARG A 63 -56.56 37.49 -6.36
CA ARG A 63 -56.96 36.91 -5.06
C ARG A 63 -58.42 37.11 -4.57
N SER A 64 -59.00 36.05 -4.01
CA SER A 64 -59.71 36.03 -2.71
C SER A 64 -59.92 34.59 -2.22
N GLY A 65 -60.40 34.39 -0.98
CA GLY A 65 -60.86 33.09 -0.46
C GLY A 65 -59.98 32.44 0.62
N LEU A 66 -60.40 32.58 1.89
CA LEU A 66 -59.88 31.84 3.05
C LEU A 66 -60.95 31.91 4.15
N GLU A 67 -61.60 30.79 4.52
CA GLU A 67 -62.14 30.52 5.89
C GLU A 67 -62.87 29.15 6.05
N THR A 68 -62.46 28.40 7.08
CA THR A 68 -63.21 27.50 8.01
C THR A 68 -64.11 26.31 7.57
N THR A 69 -64.11 25.30 8.47
CA THR A 69 -65.02 24.11 8.60
C THR A 69 -64.93 23.00 7.53
N GLY A 70 -65.09 21.71 7.86
CA GLY A 70 -65.15 21.04 9.17
C GLY A 70 -65.43 19.53 9.08
N SER A 71 -64.89 18.72 10.01
CA SER A 71 -65.00 17.24 10.12
C SER A 71 -64.40 16.40 8.96
N GLY A 72 -64.03 15.10 9.13
CA GLY A 72 -63.99 14.26 10.34
C GLY A 72 -63.33 12.88 10.10
N SER A 73 -62.73 12.31 11.15
CA SER A 73 -62.18 10.92 11.29
C SER A 73 -61.26 10.34 10.19
N THR A 74 -60.03 9.98 10.56
CA THR A 74 -59.05 9.26 9.73
C THR A 74 -58.98 7.76 10.03
N ALA A 75 -58.62 6.94 9.03
CA ALA A 75 -58.29 5.53 9.22
C ALA A 75 -57.07 5.06 8.40
N VAL A 76 -55.95 4.87 9.11
CA VAL A 76 -54.94 3.81 8.92
C VAL A 76 -54.30 3.58 7.52
N SER A 77 -53.06 4.08 7.40
CA SER A 77 -51.87 3.43 6.80
C SER A 77 -51.44 3.69 5.34
N ARG A 78 -50.11 3.48 5.15
CA ARG A 78 -49.34 3.31 3.89
C ARG A 78 -49.28 4.50 2.91
N ARG A 79 -48.17 5.24 2.96
CA ARG A 79 -47.08 5.15 1.96
C ARG A 79 -45.83 5.94 2.38
N CYS A 80 -44.66 5.44 1.99
CA CYS A 80 -43.41 6.21 2.00
C CYS A 80 -43.34 7.08 0.72
N GLY A 81 -42.71 8.26 0.78
CA GLY A 81 -42.45 9.07 -0.41
C GLY A 81 -41.68 10.36 -0.13
N ALA A 82 -40.59 10.56 -0.90
CA ALA A 82 -39.71 11.73 -0.94
C ALA A 82 -38.94 12.10 0.37
N GLY A 83 -37.73 12.66 0.24
CA GLY A 83 -36.92 13.06 1.40
C GLY A 83 -35.41 13.27 1.20
N PHE A 84 -34.86 13.22 -0.02
CA PHE A 84 -33.44 13.50 -0.26
C PHE A 84 -33.15 15.01 -0.23
N SER A 85 -32.39 15.49 0.77
CA SER A 85 -31.32 16.52 0.67
C SER A 85 -30.97 17.13 2.05
N ARG A 86 -29.80 17.78 2.14
CA ARG A 86 -29.22 18.53 3.28
C ARG A 86 -28.70 17.71 4.48
N ALA A 87 -27.41 17.35 4.43
CA ALA A 87 -26.61 16.99 5.60
C ALA A 87 -25.13 17.43 5.45
N ALA A 88 -24.89 18.67 5.03
CA ALA A 88 -23.55 19.27 4.93
C ALA A 88 -23.53 20.63 5.63
N LEU A 89 -23.41 20.61 6.97
CA LEU A 89 -23.13 21.69 7.92
C LEU A 89 -23.53 21.17 9.30
N TRP A 90 -22.61 21.21 10.28
CA TRP A 90 -22.82 21.59 11.69
C TRP A 90 -21.56 21.25 12.51
N ALA A 91 -20.65 22.21 12.58
CA ALA A 91 -19.56 22.24 13.55
C ALA A 91 -19.55 23.62 14.21
N ARG A 92 -19.20 23.69 15.51
CA ARG A 92 -19.27 24.84 16.44
C ARG A 92 -20.63 25.11 17.10
N ALA A 93 -20.89 24.44 18.23
CA ALA A 93 -21.78 24.94 19.29
C ALA A 93 -21.54 24.18 20.62
N SER A 94 -20.49 24.52 21.39
CA SER A 94 -20.28 24.03 22.78
C SER A 94 -19.19 24.84 23.52
N ALA A 95 -19.38 26.15 23.65
CA ALA A 95 -18.54 26.99 24.52
C ALA A 95 -19.22 28.33 24.87
N ARG A 96 -19.87 28.41 26.06
CA ARG A 96 -19.93 29.60 26.96
C ARG A 96 -21.04 29.51 28.03
N GLN A 97 -20.64 29.11 29.23
CA GLN A 97 -21.14 29.56 30.54
C GLN A 97 -20.15 28.93 31.54
N TRP A 98 -19.55 29.61 32.53
CA TRP A 98 -19.91 30.86 33.23
C TRP A 98 -18.93 32.03 33.01
N ASN A 99 -19.07 33.13 33.77
CA ASN A 99 -18.45 34.44 33.51
C ASN A 99 -18.17 35.26 34.80
N LYS A 100 -17.16 36.15 34.78
CA LYS A 100 -16.72 37.12 35.83
C LYS A 100 -16.06 36.46 37.07
N THR A 101 -15.18 37.11 37.85
CA THR A 101 -14.85 38.56 37.97
C THR A 101 -13.32 38.81 38.11
N ARG A 102 -12.88 40.07 38.01
CA ARG A 102 -11.46 40.54 38.01
C ARG A 102 -10.92 40.92 39.41
N LEU A 103 -9.62 41.30 39.42
CA LEU A 103 -8.84 42.19 40.35
C LEU A 103 -7.79 41.43 41.20
N ARG A 104 -6.53 41.88 41.39
CA ARG A 104 -5.78 43.06 40.86
C ARG A 104 -4.23 42.82 40.95
N SER A 105 -3.44 43.53 40.13
CA SER A 105 -2.06 44.11 40.33
C SER A 105 -1.17 43.70 41.54
N ARG A 106 0.18 43.69 41.56
CA ARG A 106 1.32 44.30 40.77
C ARG A 106 2.67 43.79 41.40
N THR A 107 3.95 43.95 40.96
CA THR A 107 4.71 44.44 39.76
C THR A 107 6.18 43.92 39.83
N THR A 108 6.86 43.63 38.69
CA THR A 108 8.35 43.63 38.50
C THR A 108 9.22 42.67 39.39
N ILE A 109 10.53 42.43 39.22
CA ILE A 109 11.68 43.06 38.49
C ILE A 109 12.44 42.02 37.62
N ALA A 110 13.30 42.49 36.71
CA ALA A 110 14.00 41.77 35.63
C ALA A 110 15.42 41.23 35.96
N GLU A 111 15.88 40.26 35.14
CA GLU A 111 17.20 40.12 34.43
C GLU A 111 18.58 40.49 35.06
N PRO A 112 19.76 40.06 34.49
CA PRO A 112 20.06 38.93 33.56
C PRO A 112 21.45 38.22 33.76
N ARG A 113 21.78 37.28 32.83
CA ARG A 113 23.13 36.87 32.31
C ARG A 113 24.16 36.14 33.20
N ILE A 114 24.87 35.16 32.58
CA ILE A 114 26.34 35.13 32.35
C ILE A 114 26.71 33.96 31.40
N HIS A 115 27.90 33.98 30.78
CA HIS A 115 28.40 33.02 29.77
C HIS A 115 29.33 31.92 30.33
N ALA A 116 29.65 30.93 29.49
CA ALA A 116 30.42 29.71 29.76
C ALA A 116 31.95 29.90 29.91
N VAL A 117 32.63 28.84 30.41
CA VAL A 117 33.95 28.31 29.94
C VAL A 117 34.24 26.94 30.61
N SER A 118 35.06 26.08 29.98
CA SER A 118 35.51 24.75 30.48
C SER A 118 36.97 24.82 30.97
N PRO A 119 37.49 23.93 31.85
CA PRO A 119 37.87 22.55 31.45
C PRO A 119 37.76 21.45 32.55
N ALA A 120 38.20 20.24 32.20
CA ALA A 120 38.48 19.08 33.08
C ALA A 120 39.90 19.19 33.72
N PRO A 121 40.42 18.27 34.60
CA PRO A 121 40.00 16.88 34.83
C PRO A 121 40.08 16.37 36.29
N SER A 122 40.16 15.03 36.43
CA SER A 122 40.45 14.21 37.63
C SER A 122 39.27 13.72 38.51
N SER A 123 39.56 12.68 39.28
CA SER A 123 38.68 11.83 40.12
C SER A 123 39.54 11.28 41.28
N PRO A 124 39.01 10.65 42.35
CA PRO A 124 37.63 10.15 42.53
C PRO A 124 36.94 10.57 43.86
N PHE A 125 35.63 10.33 43.98
CA PHE A 125 35.01 9.58 45.10
C PHE A 125 33.52 9.29 44.81
N LEU A 126 32.95 8.25 45.45
CA LEU A 126 31.57 7.80 45.21
C LEU A 126 30.53 8.70 45.87
N CYS A 127 29.51 9.13 45.10
CA CYS A 127 28.20 9.46 45.65
C CYS A 127 27.09 9.32 44.57
N LEU A 128 26.30 8.24 44.64
CA LEU A 128 25.27 7.93 43.64
C LEU A 128 24.00 8.78 43.85
N ARG A 129 23.66 9.62 42.87
CA ARG A 129 22.32 10.19 42.68
C ARG A 129 21.75 9.82 41.32
N ALA A 130 20.51 9.33 41.32
CA ALA A 130 19.60 9.23 40.17
C ALA A 130 20.21 8.74 38.83
N ALA A 131 20.51 7.44 38.73
CA ALA A 131 20.79 6.80 37.44
C ALA A 131 19.51 6.73 36.57
N SER A 132 19.66 6.96 35.25
CA SER A 132 18.57 6.88 34.28
C SER A 132 18.32 5.43 33.79
N LEU A 133 17.15 5.19 33.20
CA LEU A 133 16.59 3.85 32.93
C LEU A 133 17.28 3.02 31.81
N HIS A 134 18.49 3.38 31.37
CA HIS A 134 19.13 2.78 30.18
C HIS A 134 20.04 1.56 30.41
N HIS A 135 20.29 1.12 31.65
CA HIS A 135 21.26 0.04 31.95
C HIS A 135 20.71 -1.18 32.71
N LEU A 136 19.39 -1.41 32.65
CA LEU A 136 18.74 -2.59 33.25
C LEU A 136 19.36 -3.96 32.88
N PRO A 137 19.84 -4.21 31.63
CA PRO A 137 20.41 -5.51 31.25
C PRO A 137 21.69 -5.90 32.01
N ALA A 138 22.46 -4.93 32.50
CA ALA A 138 23.70 -5.20 33.25
C ALA A 138 23.40 -5.63 34.69
N ALA A 139 22.51 -4.91 35.37
CA ALA A 139 22.10 -5.20 36.75
C ALA A 139 21.48 -6.61 36.88
N LEU A 140 20.64 -7.01 35.92
CA LEU A 140 20.00 -8.33 35.92
C LEU A 140 20.96 -9.50 35.70
N ARG A 141 22.14 -9.28 35.08
CA ARG A 141 23.19 -10.31 35.00
C ARG A 141 23.91 -10.49 36.35
N ALA A 142 24.13 -9.42 37.10
CA ALA A 142 24.74 -9.49 38.44
C ALA A 142 23.83 -10.23 39.45
N CYS A 143 22.53 -9.93 39.47
CA CYS A 143 21.58 -10.56 40.40
C CYS A 143 21.36 -12.07 40.19
N ARG A 144 21.85 -12.65 39.07
CA ARG A 144 21.83 -14.11 38.87
C ARG A 144 23.02 -14.85 39.51
N ALA A 145 24.07 -14.15 39.91
CA ALA A 145 25.27 -14.75 40.51
C ALA A 145 25.23 -14.79 42.05
N ALA A 146 24.38 -13.98 42.68
CA ALA A 146 24.19 -13.94 44.13
C ALA A 146 22.69 -13.96 44.45
N GLY A 147 22.19 -15.12 44.92
CA GLY A 147 20.76 -15.37 45.12
C GLY A 147 20.16 -14.61 46.30
N ALA A 148 19.80 -13.34 46.08
CA ALA A 148 19.21 -12.46 47.08
C ALA A 148 17.85 -11.90 46.62
N PHE A 149 16.86 -11.91 47.52
CA PHE A 149 15.55 -11.30 47.29
C PHE A 149 15.61 -9.77 47.47
N LEU A 150 15.00 -9.02 46.54
CA LEU A 150 14.97 -7.56 46.58
C LEU A 150 13.79 -7.04 47.43
N THR A 151 14.02 -6.84 48.72
CA THR A 151 13.01 -6.26 49.64
C THR A 151 12.92 -4.74 49.46
N ILE A 152 11.86 -4.26 48.80
CA ILE A 152 11.63 -2.83 48.58
C ILE A 152 11.03 -2.18 49.84
N HIS A 153 11.82 -1.36 50.54
CA HIS A 153 11.32 -0.48 51.61
C HIS A 153 10.84 0.86 51.04
N VAL A 154 9.53 1.13 51.14
CA VAL A 154 8.96 2.46 50.86
C VAL A 154 8.99 3.29 52.16
N ALA A 155 9.79 4.36 52.17
CA ALA A 155 9.82 5.32 53.27
C ALA A 155 8.82 6.46 53.02
N PHE A 156 7.94 6.72 53.99
CA PHE A 156 7.05 7.90 53.99
C PHE A 156 7.67 9.02 54.86
N PRO A 157 7.47 10.30 54.51
CA PRO A 157 7.87 11.42 55.37
C PRO A 157 7.06 11.44 56.68
N GLY A 158 7.68 11.88 57.77
CA GLY A 158 7.11 11.80 59.12
C GLY A 158 5.93 12.75 59.38
N PRO A 159 5.04 12.42 60.33
CA PRO A 159 3.82 13.19 60.57
C PRO A 159 4.03 14.39 61.51
N VAL A 160 3.68 15.59 61.03
CA VAL A 160 3.33 16.71 61.92
C VAL A 160 1.82 16.67 62.19
N LEU A 161 1.40 15.83 63.14
CA LEU A 161 0.03 15.80 63.66
C LEU A 161 0.04 15.75 65.18
N ARG A 162 -0.65 16.71 65.80
CA ARG A 162 -0.86 16.75 67.25
C ARG A 162 -1.82 15.64 67.68
N ARG A 163 -1.56 15.06 68.86
CA ARG A 163 -2.44 14.20 69.69
C ARG A 163 -3.71 13.67 68.98
N LEU A 164 -3.60 12.48 68.39
CA LEU A 164 -4.72 11.56 68.19
C LEU A 164 -4.58 10.40 69.18
N PRO A 165 -5.67 9.76 69.64
CA PRO A 165 -5.61 8.68 70.63
C PRO A 165 -4.83 7.46 70.11
N VAL A 166 -4.28 6.67 71.03
CA VAL A 166 -3.34 5.57 70.73
C VAL A 166 -3.94 4.53 69.77
N GLU A 167 -5.25 4.27 69.88
CA GLU A 167 -6.00 3.35 69.03
C GLU A 167 -5.91 3.69 67.52
N SER A 168 -5.87 4.99 67.18
CA SER A 168 -5.72 5.48 65.81
C SER A 168 -4.46 4.93 65.13
N SER A 169 -3.39 4.69 65.89
CA SER A 169 -2.13 4.14 65.36
C SER A 169 -2.26 2.66 64.95
N VAL A 170 -3.08 1.88 65.67
CA VAL A 170 -3.35 0.47 65.36
C VAL A 170 -4.27 0.37 64.15
N ILE A 171 -5.31 1.21 64.08
CA ILE A 171 -6.20 1.31 62.93
C ILE A 171 -5.41 1.70 61.67
N LEU A 172 -4.57 2.73 61.74
CA LEU A 172 -3.75 3.17 60.59
C LEU A 172 -2.77 2.07 60.13
N ARG A 173 -2.08 1.38 61.06
CA ARG A 173 -1.21 0.25 60.71
C ARG A 173 -1.98 -0.91 60.06
N ARG A 174 -3.20 -1.21 60.53
CA ARG A 174 -4.08 -2.22 59.90
C ARG A 174 -4.51 -1.79 58.50
N LEU A 175 -4.93 -0.54 58.31
CA LEU A 175 -5.30 0.02 57.00
C LEU A 175 -4.14 -0.03 56.01
N THR A 176 -2.94 0.41 56.39
CA THR A 176 -1.75 0.30 55.52
C THR A 176 -1.40 -1.15 55.20
N ARG A 177 -1.59 -2.09 56.15
CA ARG A 177 -1.38 -3.52 55.89
C ARG A 177 -2.40 -4.07 54.87
N TYR A 178 -3.68 -3.74 55.01
CA TYR A 178 -4.71 -4.14 54.05
C TYR A 178 -4.52 -3.49 52.68
N LEU A 179 -4.12 -2.22 52.62
CA LEU A 179 -3.77 -1.54 51.38
C LEU A 179 -2.59 -2.22 50.67
N ASN A 180 -1.51 -2.52 51.40
CA ASN A 180 -0.34 -3.20 50.83
C ASN A 180 -0.67 -4.64 50.37
N ILE A 181 -1.52 -5.37 51.11
CA ILE A 181 -2.03 -6.68 50.69
C ILE A 181 -2.90 -6.55 49.42
N GLY A 182 -3.78 -5.55 49.35
CA GLY A 182 -4.60 -5.28 48.16
C GLY A 182 -3.74 -4.94 46.94
N ILE A 183 -2.71 -4.11 47.11
CA ILE A 183 -1.73 -3.79 46.05
C ILE A 183 -0.97 -5.06 45.62
N ALA A 184 -0.52 -5.90 46.56
CA ALA A 184 0.18 -7.15 46.25
C ALA A 184 -0.72 -8.14 45.48
N ILE A 185 -2.00 -8.27 45.86
CA ILE A 185 -2.99 -9.10 45.16
C ILE A 185 -3.25 -8.54 43.75
N LEU A 186 -3.41 -7.22 43.60
CA LEU A 186 -3.60 -6.58 42.28
C LEU A 186 -2.38 -6.76 41.37
N LEU A 187 -1.15 -6.64 41.91
CA LEU A 187 0.08 -6.89 41.16
C LEU A 187 0.23 -8.37 40.77
N ALA A 188 -0.10 -9.30 41.66
CA ALA A 188 -0.09 -10.73 41.36
C ALA A 188 -1.13 -11.10 40.30
N ALA A 189 -2.35 -10.54 40.38
CA ALA A 189 -3.39 -10.73 39.38
C ALA A 189 -3.01 -10.11 38.02
N ALA A 190 -2.39 -8.93 38.00
CA ALA A 190 -1.88 -8.31 36.79
C ALA A 190 -0.74 -9.14 36.16
N ALA A 191 0.20 -9.64 36.96
CA ALA A 191 1.27 -10.52 36.49
C ALA A 191 0.74 -11.85 35.95
N ALA A 192 -0.25 -12.46 36.62
CA ALA A 192 -0.94 -13.66 36.14
C ALA A 192 -1.71 -13.40 34.83
N GLY A 193 -2.33 -12.22 34.68
CA GLY A 193 -2.98 -11.80 33.43
C GLY A 193 -1.99 -11.61 32.28
N VAL A 194 -0.88 -10.90 32.50
CA VAL A 194 0.21 -10.76 31.52
C VAL A 194 0.84 -12.12 31.17
N TRP A 195 0.95 -13.03 32.14
CA TRP A 195 1.40 -14.39 31.85
C TRP A 195 0.38 -15.15 30.98
N TRP A 196 -0.89 -15.19 31.39
CA TRP A 196 -1.93 -16.00 30.75
C TRP A 196 -2.29 -15.54 29.34
N TYR A 197 -2.43 -14.23 29.14
CA TYR A 197 -2.83 -13.62 27.87
C TYR A 197 -1.65 -13.13 27.03
N GLY A 198 -0.44 -13.04 27.61
CA GLY A 198 0.73 -12.45 26.94
C GLY A 198 1.93 -13.39 26.77
N TRP A 199 2.36 -14.12 27.81
CA TRP A 199 3.50 -15.05 27.68
C TRP A 199 3.09 -16.46 27.25
N ARG A 200 1.99 -16.99 27.80
CA ARG A 200 1.46 -18.33 27.49
C ARG A 200 1.08 -18.52 26.01
N PRO A 201 0.65 -17.48 25.26
CA PRO A 201 0.43 -17.55 23.80
C PRO A 201 1.69 -17.47 22.91
N LEU A 202 2.90 -17.27 23.45
CA LEU A 202 4.11 -17.23 22.63
C LEU A 202 4.34 -18.60 21.95
N PRO A 203 4.60 -18.63 20.62
CA PRO A 203 4.75 -19.88 19.88
C PRO A 203 6.03 -20.62 20.29
N ARG A 204 5.97 -21.95 20.29
CA ARG A 204 7.15 -22.78 20.54
C ARG A 204 8.05 -22.83 19.30
N THR A 205 9.08 -21.99 19.27
CA THR A 205 10.06 -21.91 18.18
C THR A 205 11.24 -22.88 18.31
N SER A 206 11.35 -23.66 19.40
CA SER A 206 12.48 -24.57 19.62
C SER A 206 12.14 -25.91 20.30
N GLY A 207 13.02 -26.89 20.09
CA GLY A 207 12.93 -28.24 20.65
C GLY A 207 12.46 -29.27 19.63
N LYS A 208 11.52 -30.13 20.01
CA LYS A 208 10.99 -31.21 19.14
C LYS A 208 9.47 -31.23 19.13
N ILE A 209 8.88 -31.44 17.95
CA ILE A 209 7.45 -31.71 17.73
C ILE A 209 7.27 -32.91 16.76
N ARG A 210 6.04 -33.39 16.62
CA ARG A 210 5.63 -34.33 15.57
C ARG A 210 4.54 -33.72 14.71
N ALA A 211 4.60 -33.96 13.41
CA ALA A 211 3.66 -33.43 12.41
C ALA A 211 3.38 -34.47 11.30
N PRO A 212 2.27 -34.35 10.54
CA PRO A 212 1.99 -35.18 9.37
C PRO A 212 2.88 -34.79 8.17
N ILE A 213 4.18 -35.05 8.31
CA ILE A 213 5.23 -34.90 7.29
C ILE A 213 5.83 -36.27 6.95
N SER A 214 6.36 -36.42 5.73
CA SER A 214 6.82 -37.71 5.19
C SER A 214 8.12 -38.24 5.80
N ALA A 215 8.99 -37.34 6.24
CA ALA A 215 10.31 -37.64 6.80
C ALA A 215 10.74 -36.54 7.79
N PRO A 216 11.77 -36.78 8.64
CA PRO A 216 12.28 -35.77 9.56
C PRO A 216 12.73 -34.49 8.84
N ALA A 217 12.38 -33.35 9.42
CA ALA A 217 12.61 -32.01 8.90
C ALA A 217 12.86 -31.02 10.04
N ARG A 218 13.31 -29.80 9.72
CA ARG A 218 13.63 -28.76 10.71
C ARG A 218 13.15 -27.38 10.29
N ILE A 219 12.84 -26.56 11.29
CA ILE A 219 12.72 -25.10 11.16
C ILE A 219 13.80 -24.49 12.05
N VAL A 220 14.80 -23.86 11.42
CA VAL A 220 15.77 -23.01 12.12
C VAL A 220 15.25 -21.57 12.07
N ARG A 221 15.50 -20.79 13.13
CA ARG A 221 15.28 -19.34 13.12
C ARG A 221 16.57 -18.59 13.44
N ASP A 222 16.82 -17.53 12.68
CA ASP A 222 17.95 -16.62 12.86
C ASP A 222 17.71 -15.61 14.00
N ARG A 223 18.62 -14.64 14.11
CA ARG A 223 18.55 -13.49 15.04
C ARG A 223 17.42 -12.48 14.75
N LEU A 224 16.76 -12.52 13.60
CA LEU A 224 15.55 -11.73 13.27
C LEU A 224 14.26 -12.56 13.40
N GLY A 225 14.38 -13.86 13.64
CA GLY A 225 13.29 -14.81 13.76
C GLY A 225 12.88 -15.47 12.44
N VAL A 226 13.59 -15.24 11.33
CA VAL A 226 13.27 -15.75 9.98
C VAL A 226 13.27 -17.29 9.98
N PRO A 227 12.18 -17.96 9.57
CA PRO A 227 12.15 -19.41 9.43
C PRO A 227 12.93 -19.88 8.18
N HIS A 228 14.05 -20.56 8.43
CA HIS A 228 14.80 -21.32 7.44
C HIS A 228 14.42 -22.81 7.58
N ILE A 229 13.59 -23.26 6.64
CA ILE A 229 12.96 -24.58 6.62
C ILE A 229 13.82 -25.53 5.80
N SER A 230 14.13 -26.72 6.32
CA SER A 230 14.76 -27.80 5.55
C SER A 230 13.95 -29.09 5.69
N ALA A 231 13.49 -29.66 4.58
CA ALA A 231 12.71 -30.89 4.55
C ALA A 231 13.12 -31.82 3.40
N ALA A 232 12.67 -33.09 3.45
CA ALA A 232 12.99 -34.10 2.45
C ALA A 232 12.14 -34.01 1.17
N SER A 233 10.99 -33.32 1.23
CA SER A 233 10.10 -33.09 0.09
C SER A 233 9.64 -31.63 0.04
N GLU A 234 9.19 -31.18 -1.13
CA GLU A 234 8.55 -29.86 -1.27
C GLU A 234 7.25 -29.79 -0.47
N GLU A 235 6.43 -30.86 -0.47
CA GLU A 235 5.17 -30.88 0.28
C GLU A 235 5.39 -30.68 1.79
N ASP A 236 6.42 -31.31 2.36
CA ASP A 236 6.84 -31.10 3.74
C ASP A 236 7.36 -29.66 3.97
N ALA A 237 8.12 -29.09 3.04
CA ALA A 237 8.62 -27.72 3.15
C ALA A 237 7.48 -26.68 3.10
N LEU A 238 6.47 -26.87 2.24
CA LEU A 238 5.29 -26.00 2.16
C LEU A 238 4.37 -26.16 3.38
N PHE A 239 4.22 -27.37 3.91
CA PHE A 239 3.57 -27.60 5.19
C PHE A 239 4.29 -26.85 6.32
N LEU A 240 5.62 -26.95 6.41
CA LEU A 240 6.39 -26.25 7.43
C LEU A 240 6.41 -24.72 7.23
N HIS A 241 6.28 -24.22 6.00
CA HIS A 241 6.06 -22.80 5.72
C HIS A 241 4.73 -22.34 6.31
N GLY A 242 3.63 -23.05 6.03
CA GLY A 242 2.31 -22.76 6.61
C GLY A 242 2.31 -22.80 8.14
N TYR A 243 2.97 -23.81 8.72
CA TYR A 243 3.15 -23.90 10.18
C TYR A 243 3.96 -22.73 10.73
N ALA A 244 5.10 -22.38 10.12
CA ALA A 244 5.97 -21.28 10.56
C ALA A 244 5.28 -19.91 10.46
N THR A 245 4.66 -19.59 9.33
CA THR A 245 3.89 -18.35 9.17
C THR A 245 2.73 -18.28 10.16
N ALA A 246 2.08 -19.41 10.47
CA ALA A 246 1.06 -19.45 11.51
C ALA A 246 1.62 -19.17 12.92
N GLN A 247 2.81 -19.71 13.28
CA GLN A 247 3.49 -19.34 14.53
C GLN A 247 3.65 -17.83 14.69
N ASP A 248 4.05 -17.16 13.60
CA ASP A 248 4.39 -15.73 13.64
C ASP A 248 3.17 -14.82 13.48
N ARG A 249 2.22 -15.18 12.61
CA ARG A 249 1.22 -14.26 12.03
C ARG A 249 -0.23 -14.70 12.18
N LEU A 250 -0.56 -15.74 12.96
CA LEU A 250 -1.91 -16.34 13.01
C LEU A 250 -3.08 -15.32 13.02
N TRP A 251 -3.03 -14.30 13.88
CA TRP A 251 -4.10 -13.30 13.96
C TRP A 251 -4.15 -12.36 12.74
N GLN A 252 -3.00 -11.98 12.19
CA GLN A 252 -2.92 -11.23 10.92
C GLN A 252 -3.53 -12.04 9.77
N MET A 253 -3.25 -13.34 9.71
CA MET A 253 -3.78 -14.24 8.68
C MET A 253 -5.31 -14.32 8.76
N ASP A 254 -5.89 -14.52 9.94
CA ASP A 254 -7.35 -14.54 10.10
C ASP A 254 -8.00 -13.18 9.75
N LEU A 255 -7.37 -12.08 10.19
CA LEU A 255 -7.81 -10.72 9.87
C LEU A 255 -7.81 -10.46 8.36
N LEU A 256 -6.75 -10.88 7.64
CA LEU A 256 -6.61 -10.68 6.20
C LEU A 256 -7.63 -11.50 5.40
N ARG A 257 -7.84 -12.79 5.71
CA ARG A 257 -8.89 -13.57 5.00
C ARG A 257 -10.30 -13.01 5.25
N ARG A 258 -10.56 -12.47 6.45
CA ARG A 258 -11.84 -11.82 6.77
C ARG A 258 -12.01 -10.49 6.03
N LEU A 259 -10.95 -9.67 5.93
CA LEU A 259 -10.94 -8.44 5.14
C LEU A 259 -11.15 -8.73 3.65
N ALA A 260 -10.53 -9.78 3.13
CA ALA A 260 -10.66 -10.21 1.74
C ALA A 260 -12.08 -10.71 1.42
N ALA A 261 -12.69 -11.51 2.30
CA ALA A 261 -14.01 -12.11 2.10
C ALA A 261 -15.19 -11.22 2.49
N GLY A 262 -14.97 -10.13 3.23
CA GLY A 262 -16.03 -9.36 3.87
C GLY A 262 -16.68 -10.13 5.02
N GLU A 263 -15.88 -10.37 6.07
CA GLU A 263 -16.21 -11.11 7.30
C GLU A 263 -15.63 -10.45 8.56
N LEU A 264 -15.29 -9.15 8.51
CA LEU A 264 -14.77 -8.40 9.66
C LEU A 264 -15.88 -7.94 10.61
N ALA A 265 -17.09 -7.67 10.10
CA ALA A 265 -18.22 -7.24 10.91
C ALA A 265 -18.68 -8.33 11.88
N GLU A 266 -18.39 -9.60 11.60
CA GLU A 266 -18.62 -10.73 12.52
C GLU A 266 -17.83 -10.57 13.83
N ILE A 267 -16.67 -9.90 13.81
CA ILE A 267 -15.78 -9.75 14.97
C ILE A 267 -15.66 -8.30 15.50
N PHE A 268 -15.78 -7.29 14.63
CA PHE A 268 -15.72 -5.85 15.01
C PHE A 268 -17.07 -5.11 14.96
N GLY A 269 -18.13 -5.76 14.50
CA GLY A 269 -19.48 -5.17 14.49
C GLY A 269 -19.70 -4.09 13.43
N PRO A 270 -20.67 -3.18 13.62
CA PRO A 270 -21.12 -2.24 12.58
C PRO A 270 -20.04 -1.30 12.03
N ALA A 271 -18.97 -1.03 12.79
CA ALA A 271 -17.93 -0.08 12.41
C ALA A 271 -17.16 -0.43 11.12
N VAL A 272 -17.12 -1.72 10.75
CA VAL A 272 -16.42 -2.23 9.56
C VAL A 272 -17.37 -2.75 8.46
N LEU A 273 -18.69 -2.72 8.70
CA LEU A 273 -19.71 -3.24 7.78
C LEU A 273 -19.65 -2.63 6.37
N ALA A 274 -19.15 -1.40 6.23
CA ALA A 274 -18.92 -0.78 4.92
C ALA A 274 -17.84 -1.51 4.10
N SER A 275 -16.76 -1.93 4.73
CA SER A 275 -15.68 -2.70 4.09
C SER A 275 -16.15 -4.09 3.67
N ASP A 276 -16.91 -4.76 4.56
CA ASP A 276 -17.50 -6.06 4.26
C ASP A 276 -18.47 -5.99 3.08
N ARG A 277 -19.35 -4.98 3.05
CA ARG A 277 -20.27 -4.76 1.91
C ARG A 277 -19.52 -4.57 0.60
N GLU A 278 -18.42 -3.82 0.58
CA GLU A 278 -17.62 -3.64 -0.63
C GLU A 278 -16.99 -4.96 -1.11
N ALA A 279 -16.40 -5.76 -0.21
CA ALA A 279 -15.84 -7.07 -0.54
C ALA A 279 -16.91 -8.06 -1.06
N ARG A 280 -18.14 -7.96 -0.57
CA ARG A 280 -19.31 -8.75 -1.01
C ARG A 280 -19.83 -8.30 -2.37
N LEU A 281 -19.93 -7.00 -2.63
CA LEU A 281 -20.26 -6.44 -3.96
C LEU A 281 -19.22 -6.82 -5.01
N LEU A 282 -17.93 -6.82 -4.65
CA LEU A 282 -16.83 -7.33 -5.47
C LEU A 282 -16.78 -8.86 -5.58
N ARG A 283 -17.70 -9.59 -4.91
CA ARG A 283 -17.86 -11.05 -4.96
C ARG A 283 -16.59 -11.84 -4.59
N MET A 284 -15.68 -11.25 -3.80
CA MET A 284 -14.32 -11.75 -3.55
C MET A 284 -14.26 -13.23 -3.14
N ARG A 285 -15.09 -13.65 -2.17
CA ARG A 285 -15.16 -15.05 -1.68
C ARG A 285 -15.61 -16.01 -2.79
N ARG A 286 -16.61 -15.64 -3.59
CA ARG A 286 -17.09 -16.46 -4.73
C ARG A 286 -16.05 -16.56 -5.85
N ILE A 287 -15.31 -15.47 -6.13
CA ILE A 287 -14.21 -15.50 -7.10
C ILE A 287 -13.13 -16.49 -6.63
N ALA A 288 -12.79 -16.51 -5.33
CA ALA A 288 -11.81 -17.46 -4.78
C ALA A 288 -12.29 -18.93 -4.83
N GLU A 289 -13.58 -19.16 -4.58
CA GLU A 289 -14.21 -20.49 -4.68
C GLU A 289 -14.26 -20.99 -6.13
N GLN A 290 -14.61 -20.11 -7.08
CA GLN A 290 -14.59 -20.41 -8.51
C GLN A 290 -13.15 -20.67 -9.00
N ALA A 291 -12.21 -19.80 -8.62
CA ALA A 291 -10.79 -19.97 -8.89
C ALA A 291 -10.30 -21.36 -8.46
N TYR A 292 -10.55 -21.76 -7.20
CA TYR A 292 -10.17 -23.08 -6.67
C TYR A 292 -10.60 -24.25 -7.57
N THR A 293 -11.81 -24.23 -8.13
CA THR A 293 -12.25 -25.31 -9.04
C THR A 293 -11.43 -25.38 -10.34
N THR A 294 -10.96 -24.24 -10.83
CA THR A 294 -10.21 -24.10 -12.09
C THR A 294 -8.67 -24.14 -11.94
N THR A 295 -8.14 -23.86 -10.74
CA THR A 295 -6.71 -23.86 -10.43
C THR A 295 -6.11 -25.26 -10.68
N PRO A 296 -4.92 -25.38 -11.31
CA PRO A 296 -4.29 -26.67 -11.58
C PRO A 296 -4.10 -27.56 -10.35
N ALA A 297 -4.07 -28.89 -10.56
CA ALA A 297 -4.00 -29.85 -9.46
C ALA A 297 -2.72 -29.71 -8.62
N ALA A 298 -1.58 -29.38 -9.25
CA ALA A 298 -0.31 -29.13 -8.55
C ALA A 298 -0.38 -27.87 -7.66
N ASP A 299 -0.80 -26.72 -8.23
CA ASP A 299 -1.06 -25.48 -7.49
C ASP A 299 -1.99 -25.73 -6.29
N ARG A 300 -3.09 -26.48 -6.48
CA ARG A 300 -4.01 -26.86 -5.39
C ARG A 300 -3.35 -27.71 -4.31
N ALA A 301 -2.53 -28.70 -4.69
CA ALA A 301 -1.83 -29.56 -3.74
C ALA A 301 -0.83 -28.77 -2.89
N ALA A 302 -0.07 -27.86 -3.51
CA ALA A 302 0.85 -26.96 -2.82
C ALA A 302 0.14 -26.01 -1.83
N LEU A 303 -0.95 -25.38 -2.26
CA LEU A 303 -1.78 -24.55 -1.38
C LEU A 303 -2.43 -25.37 -0.25
N ALA A 304 -2.80 -26.63 -0.51
CA ALA A 304 -3.32 -27.53 0.50
C ALA A 304 -2.26 -27.96 1.53
N ALA A 305 -1.02 -28.23 1.10
CA ALA A 305 0.09 -28.54 2.00
C ALA A 305 0.34 -27.40 3.00
N TYR A 306 0.42 -26.17 2.50
CA TYR A 306 0.50 -24.96 3.32
C TYR A 306 -0.69 -24.85 4.29
N ALA A 307 -1.92 -25.05 3.81
CA ALA A 307 -3.12 -25.00 4.64
C ALA A 307 -3.12 -26.06 5.76
N ARG A 308 -2.66 -27.30 5.49
CA ARG A 308 -2.47 -28.33 6.53
C ARG A 308 -1.45 -27.90 7.58
N GLY A 309 -0.38 -27.21 7.18
CA GLY A 309 0.61 -26.62 8.09
C GLY A 309 0.00 -25.60 9.07
N VAL A 310 -0.78 -24.68 8.54
CA VAL A 310 -1.53 -23.67 9.34
C VAL A 310 -2.52 -24.38 10.29
N ASN A 311 -3.23 -25.40 9.81
CA ASN A 311 -4.19 -26.16 10.63
C ASN A 311 -3.52 -26.96 11.75
N HIS A 312 -2.36 -27.56 11.50
CA HIS A 312 -1.60 -28.27 12.52
C HIS A 312 -1.09 -27.33 13.63
N PHE A 313 -0.70 -26.09 13.29
CA PHE A 313 -0.41 -25.07 14.29
C PHE A 313 -1.66 -24.67 15.08
N LEU A 314 -2.76 -24.37 14.38
CA LEU A 314 -4.06 -24.04 14.99
C LEU A 314 -4.51 -25.08 16.02
N GLU A 315 -4.45 -26.37 15.66
CA GLU A 315 -4.89 -27.48 16.51
C GLU A 315 -4.02 -27.65 17.76
N SER A 316 -2.69 -27.59 17.59
CA SER A 316 -1.74 -27.69 18.70
C SER A 316 -1.73 -26.47 19.63
N HIS A 317 -2.33 -25.34 19.23
CA HIS A 317 -2.29 -24.07 19.98
C HIS A 317 -3.69 -23.49 20.34
N ARG A 318 -4.79 -24.24 20.19
CA ARG A 318 -6.17 -23.76 20.46
C ARG A 318 -6.38 -23.12 21.84
N GLU A 319 -5.71 -23.62 22.88
CA GLU A 319 -5.81 -23.03 24.24
C GLU A 319 -4.93 -21.78 24.45
N ARG A 320 -4.02 -21.48 23.51
CA ARG A 320 -2.91 -20.53 23.65
C ARG A 320 -2.89 -19.53 22.49
N LEU A 321 -4.08 -19.13 22.04
CA LEU A 321 -4.23 -18.17 20.96
C LEU A 321 -3.73 -16.77 21.37
N PRO A 322 -3.21 -15.97 20.42
CA PRO A 322 -2.84 -14.57 20.64
C PRO A 322 -3.92 -13.74 21.35
N VAL A 323 -3.49 -12.72 22.10
CA VAL A 323 -4.34 -11.90 22.98
C VAL A 323 -5.56 -11.29 22.29
N GLU A 324 -5.46 -11.01 21.00
CA GLU A 324 -6.52 -10.44 20.18
C GLU A 324 -7.74 -11.36 20.06
N PHE A 325 -7.54 -12.70 20.05
CA PHE A 325 -8.64 -13.66 20.07
C PHE A 325 -9.37 -13.67 21.41
N ALA A 326 -8.64 -13.57 22.52
CA ALA A 326 -9.23 -13.48 23.86
C ALA A 326 -9.98 -12.14 24.07
N LEU A 327 -9.42 -11.02 23.60
CA LEU A 327 -10.05 -9.70 23.66
C LEU A 327 -11.29 -9.59 22.77
N LEU A 328 -11.27 -10.23 21.59
CA LEU A 328 -12.40 -10.19 20.66
C LEU A 328 -13.42 -11.30 20.93
N GLY A 329 -13.07 -12.41 21.58
CA GLY A 329 -14.02 -13.46 21.99
C GLY A 329 -14.73 -14.15 20.83
N TYR A 330 -13.96 -14.70 19.88
CA TYR A 330 -14.49 -15.46 18.75
C TYR A 330 -13.63 -16.69 18.44
N GLU A 331 -14.21 -17.69 17.78
CA GLU A 331 -13.53 -18.93 17.42
C GLU A 331 -12.84 -18.87 16.05
N LEU A 332 -11.71 -19.55 15.94
CA LEU A 332 -10.97 -19.71 14.69
C LEU A 332 -11.55 -20.84 13.84
N ARG A 333 -11.92 -20.53 12.60
CA ARG A 333 -12.16 -21.53 11.54
C ARG A 333 -10.83 -22.12 11.09
N ALA A 334 -10.81 -23.38 10.66
CA ALA A 334 -9.67 -23.95 9.94
C ALA A 334 -9.29 -23.10 8.72
N TRP A 335 -8.02 -23.09 8.35
CA TRP A 335 -7.52 -22.47 7.12
C TRP A 335 -7.81 -23.34 5.90
N SER A 336 -8.25 -22.72 4.82
CA SER A 336 -8.62 -23.39 3.57
C SER A 336 -7.78 -22.90 2.38
N VAL A 337 -7.71 -23.69 1.31
CA VAL A 337 -7.08 -23.26 0.04
C VAL A 337 -7.75 -21.99 -0.51
N VAL A 338 -9.06 -21.85 -0.32
CA VAL A 338 -9.84 -20.65 -0.70
C VAL A 338 -9.37 -19.41 0.08
N ASP A 339 -8.98 -19.56 1.35
CA ASP A 339 -8.43 -18.43 2.13
C ASP A 339 -7.05 -18.00 1.59
N SER A 340 -6.18 -18.93 1.18
CA SER A 340 -4.92 -18.60 0.50
C SER A 340 -5.12 -17.90 -0.85
N ILE A 341 -6.08 -18.35 -1.65
CA ILE A 341 -6.48 -17.68 -2.90
C ILE A 341 -7.00 -16.26 -2.61
N LEU A 342 -7.76 -16.07 -1.53
CA LEU A 342 -8.23 -14.75 -1.10
C LEU A 342 -7.11 -13.78 -0.70
N ILE A 343 -5.99 -14.24 -0.12
CA ILE A 343 -4.85 -13.37 0.15
C ILE A 343 -4.28 -12.80 -1.17
N GLY A 344 -4.13 -13.66 -2.19
CA GLY A 344 -3.70 -13.23 -3.52
C GLY A 344 -4.71 -12.30 -4.21
N LEU A 345 -6.01 -12.61 -4.15
CA LEU A 345 -7.06 -11.74 -4.70
C LEU A 345 -7.18 -10.40 -3.95
N HIS A 346 -6.90 -10.37 -2.65
CA HIS A 346 -6.85 -9.13 -1.88
C HIS A 346 -5.70 -8.24 -2.35
N MET A 347 -4.50 -8.81 -2.58
CA MET A 347 -3.39 -8.10 -3.23
C MET A 347 -3.77 -7.65 -4.66
N PHE A 348 -4.55 -8.45 -5.39
CA PHE A 348 -5.08 -8.05 -6.70
C PHE A 348 -5.93 -6.77 -6.57
N ARG A 349 -6.87 -6.74 -5.62
CA ARG A 349 -7.75 -5.59 -5.35
C ARG A 349 -6.96 -4.34 -4.97
N THR A 350 -6.01 -4.43 -4.04
CA THR A 350 -5.26 -3.27 -3.53
C THR A 350 -4.31 -2.66 -4.57
N LEU A 351 -3.89 -3.41 -5.59
CA LEU A 351 -3.01 -2.93 -6.66
C LEU A 351 -3.73 -2.47 -7.94
N THR A 352 -5.05 -2.70 -8.09
CA THR A 352 -5.76 -2.52 -9.38
C THR A 352 -7.12 -1.82 -9.32
N THR A 353 -7.43 -1.06 -8.26
CA THR A 353 -8.74 -0.37 -8.12
C THR A 353 -8.82 0.92 -8.94
N SER A 354 -9.07 0.81 -10.26
CA SER A 354 -9.24 1.93 -11.20
C SER A 354 -10.70 2.39 -11.37
N TRP A 355 -11.70 1.53 -11.12
CA TRP A 355 -13.13 1.89 -11.27
C TRP A 355 -13.56 3.13 -10.48
N ARG A 356 -12.87 3.44 -9.37
CA ARG A 356 -13.10 4.65 -8.58
C ARG A 356 -12.69 5.92 -9.31
N ASP A 357 -11.62 5.86 -10.10
CA ASP A 357 -11.13 6.99 -10.89
C ASP A 357 -12.06 7.30 -12.07
N GLU A 358 -12.66 6.27 -12.70
CA GLU A 358 -13.73 6.42 -13.70
C GLU A 358 -14.94 7.19 -13.14
N VAL A 359 -15.45 6.77 -11.97
CA VAL A 359 -16.57 7.44 -11.28
C VAL A 359 -16.21 8.87 -10.90
N ALA A 360 -15.00 9.09 -10.35
CA ALA A 360 -14.53 10.42 -9.99
C ALA A 360 -14.38 11.33 -11.22
N LYS A 361 -13.76 10.88 -12.31
CA LYS A 361 -13.61 11.63 -13.57
C LYS A 361 -14.98 11.95 -14.20
N ARG A 362 -15.90 10.99 -14.20
CA ARG A 362 -17.30 11.20 -14.60
C ARG A 362 -17.98 12.27 -13.73
N SER A 363 -17.79 12.22 -12.40
CA SER A 363 -18.36 13.21 -11.48
C SER A 363 -17.80 14.62 -11.71
N LEU A 364 -16.53 14.73 -12.11
CA LEU A 364 -15.90 16.00 -12.50
C LEU A 364 -16.52 16.57 -13.77
N LEU A 365 -16.67 15.75 -14.82
CA LEU A 365 -17.27 16.12 -16.10
C LEU A 365 -18.72 16.63 -16.00
N VAL A 366 -19.53 16.07 -15.10
CA VAL A 366 -20.94 16.46 -14.93
C VAL A 366 -21.07 17.77 -14.17
N GLY A 367 -21.07 18.91 -14.87
CA GLY A 367 -21.30 20.23 -14.25
C GLY A 367 -21.43 21.38 -15.25
N ALA A 368 -22.40 22.27 -15.04
CA ALA A 368 -22.73 23.39 -15.95
C ALA A 368 -21.65 24.49 -16.08
N ARG A 369 -20.51 24.34 -15.38
CA ARG A 369 -19.31 25.20 -15.49
C ARG A 369 -18.01 24.38 -15.62
N THR A 370 -18.10 23.08 -15.87
CA THR A 370 -16.92 22.23 -16.10
C THR A 370 -16.39 22.41 -17.51
N ASP A 371 -15.08 22.60 -17.65
CA ASP A 371 -14.36 22.54 -18.92
C ASP A 371 -13.86 21.10 -19.15
N ALA A 372 -14.58 20.36 -20.01
CA ALA A 372 -14.29 18.95 -20.27
C ALA A 372 -12.90 18.71 -20.91
N ALA A 373 -12.37 19.67 -21.68
CA ALA A 373 -11.03 19.57 -22.24
C ALA A 373 -9.98 19.67 -21.13
N LYS A 374 -10.16 20.60 -20.18
CA LYS A 374 -9.31 20.72 -18.99
C LYS A 374 -9.41 19.51 -18.06
N VAL A 375 -10.60 18.94 -17.82
CA VAL A 375 -10.73 17.68 -17.03
C VAL A 375 -9.93 16.54 -17.67
N ASN A 376 -10.06 16.35 -18.98
CA ASN A 376 -9.34 15.30 -19.71
C ASN A 376 -7.83 15.55 -19.79
N PHE A 377 -7.39 16.81 -19.81
CA PHE A 377 -5.98 17.18 -19.74
C PHE A 377 -5.36 16.87 -18.36
N LEU A 378 -6.11 17.08 -17.27
CA LEU A 378 -5.67 16.82 -15.89
C LEU A 378 -5.63 15.34 -15.52
N LEU A 379 -6.47 14.53 -16.17
CA LEU A 379 -6.65 13.11 -15.91
C LEU A 379 -6.33 12.28 -17.18
N PRO A 380 -5.03 12.20 -17.58
CA PRO A 380 -4.59 11.45 -18.75
C PRO A 380 -4.64 9.94 -18.52
N SER A 381 -5.09 9.19 -19.54
CA SER A 381 -5.31 7.74 -19.46
C SER A 381 -4.07 6.87 -19.70
N ARG A 382 -2.85 7.43 -19.73
CA ARG A 382 -1.63 6.70 -20.16
C ARG A 382 -0.34 7.00 -19.37
N THR A 383 -0.17 8.19 -18.79
CA THR A 383 1.07 8.57 -18.06
C THR A 383 0.85 9.69 -17.06
N GLY A 384 1.56 9.63 -15.92
CA GLY A 384 1.87 10.79 -15.07
C GLY A 384 1.25 10.81 -13.68
N SER A 385 0.23 9.97 -13.44
CA SER A 385 -0.51 9.86 -12.17
C SER A 385 0.39 9.48 -10.98
N GLU A 386 0.04 9.95 -9.78
CA GLU A 386 0.74 9.53 -8.56
C GLU A 386 0.32 8.11 -8.16
N LEU A 387 0.89 7.09 -8.80
CA LEU A 387 0.60 5.70 -8.43
C LEU A 387 1.04 5.44 -6.98
N GLN A 388 0.05 5.13 -6.15
CA GLN A 388 0.12 4.78 -4.74
C GLN A 388 -0.91 3.66 -4.51
N PRO A 389 -0.53 2.47 -4.02
CA PRO A 389 0.83 2.01 -3.70
C PRO A 389 1.77 1.93 -4.92
N GLY A 390 3.07 2.09 -4.67
CA GLY A 390 4.14 2.07 -5.67
C GLY A 390 5.22 1.02 -5.36
N SER A 391 6.35 1.08 -6.04
CA SER A 391 7.56 0.26 -5.78
C SER A 391 8.75 0.81 -6.58
N ASN A 392 9.99 0.50 -6.21
CA ASN A 392 11.10 0.47 -7.16
C ASN A 392 11.72 -0.93 -7.24
N ALA A 393 12.31 -1.26 -8.40
CA ALA A 393 13.23 -2.38 -8.55
C ALA A 393 14.19 -2.12 -9.71
N TRP A 394 15.43 -2.57 -9.58
CA TRP A 394 16.44 -2.47 -10.63
C TRP A 394 17.39 -3.67 -10.63
N ALA A 395 17.97 -3.94 -11.80
CA ALA A 395 19.01 -4.94 -11.99
C ALA A 395 20.22 -4.29 -12.66
N LEU A 396 21.41 -4.55 -12.10
CA LEU A 396 22.71 -4.10 -12.60
C LEU A 396 23.44 -5.32 -13.16
N SER A 397 23.91 -5.26 -14.41
CA SER A 397 24.85 -6.26 -14.92
C SER A 397 26.23 -6.12 -14.27
N GLY A 398 27.05 -7.18 -14.33
CA GLY A 398 28.37 -7.21 -13.70
C GLY A 398 29.29 -6.03 -14.07
N ALA A 399 29.12 -5.44 -15.25
CA ALA A 399 29.88 -4.28 -15.75
C ALA A 399 29.66 -2.95 -14.97
N HIS A 400 28.78 -2.94 -13.98
CA HIS A 400 28.54 -1.81 -13.05
C HIS A 400 28.83 -2.15 -11.58
N THR A 401 29.39 -3.33 -11.29
CA THR A 401 29.45 -3.88 -9.92
C THR A 401 30.89 -4.16 -9.50
N ALA A 402 31.20 -3.98 -8.21
CA ALA A 402 32.55 -4.24 -7.68
C ALA A 402 32.96 -5.73 -7.74
N SER A 403 31.98 -6.64 -7.74
CA SER A 403 32.18 -8.09 -7.82
C SER A 403 32.28 -8.62 -9.26
N GLY A 404 31.96 -7.80 -10.27
CA GLY A 404 31.77 -8.26 -11.64
C GLY A 404 30.54 -9.16 -11.82
N LYS A 405 29.64 -9.24 -10.82
CA LYS A 405 28.45 -10.10 -10.80
C LYS A 405 27.18 -9.27 -10.60
N PRO A 406 26.07 -9.59 -11.28
CA PRO A 406 24.85 -8.81 -11.18
C PRO A 406 24.30 -8.60 -9.77
N LEU A 407 23.70 -7.43 -9.57
CA LEU A 407 22.92 -7.08 -8.37
C LEU A 407 21.45 -6.86 -8.75
N VAL A 408 20.53 -7.27 -7.89
CA VAL A 408 19.09 -6.91 -7.96
C VAL A 408 18.71 -6.19 -6.68
N ALA A 409 18.13 -5.00 -6.78
CA ALA A 409 17.56 -4.30 -5.63
C ALA A 409 16.06 -4.06 -5.83
N CYS A 410 15.28 -4.15 -4.75
CA CYS A 410 13.84 -3.98 -4.78
C CYS A 410 13.32 -3.40 -3.46
N ASP A 411 12.44 -2.40 -3.55
CA ASP A 411 11.68 -1.85 -2.43
C ASP A 411 10.22 -1.58 -2.85
N MET A 412 9.34 -2.53 -2.51
CA MET A 412 7.89 -2.39 -2.74
C MET A 412 7.29 -1.40 -1.75
N HIS A 413 6.50 -0.42 -2.20
CA HIS A 413 6.01 0.68 -1.37
C HIS A 413 4.50 0.54 -1.09
N LEU A 414 4.16 0.05 0.11
CA LEU A 414 2.79 -0.33 0.52
C LEU A 414 2.37 0.38 1.81
N GLU A 415 1.10 0.21 2.22
CA GLU A 415 0.57 0.79 3.47
C GLU A 415 1.27 0.23 4.72
N TYR A 416 1.57 1.13 5.66
CA TYR A 416 2.16 0.80 6.96
C TYR A 416 1.17 0.03 7.81
N THR A 417 1.55 -1.20 8.16
CA THR A 417 0.73 -2.16 8.89
C THR A 417 1.54 -2.76 10.05
N ILE A 418 0.86 -3.10 11.15
CA ILE A 418 1.44 -3.89 12.24
C ILE A 418 0.45 -5.02 12.61
N PRO A 419 0.78 -6.29 12.32
CA PRO A 419 2.03 -6.77 11.71
C PRO A 419 2.17 -6.35 10.23
N GLY A 420 3.40 -6.29 9.71
CA GLY A 420 3.70 -5.84 8.34
C GLY A 420 3.24 -6.85 7.29
N ILE A 421 2.96 -6.40 6.06
CA ILE A 421 2.31 -7.24 5.03
C ILE A 421 3.15 -8.43 4.52
N TRP A 422 4.47 -8.41 4.69
CA TRP A 422 5.36 -9.52 4.30
C TRP A 422 5.75 -10.40 5.47
N HIS A 423 6.06 -11.68 5.21
CA HIS A 423 6.71 -12.63 6.12
C HIS A 423 7.96 -13.19 5.44
N MET A 424 9.15 -13.01 6.02
CA MET A 424 10.39 -13.55 5.43
C MET A 424 10.45 -15.07 5.62
N ALA A 425 10.99 -15.79 4.64
CA ALA A 425 11.18 -17.24 4.71
C ALA A 425 12.35 -17.70 3.82
N HIS A 426 12.97 -18.83 4.19
CA HIS A 426 13.85 -19.61 3.32
C HIS A 426 13.33 -21.05 3.28
N LEU A 427 13.00 -21.55 2.08
CA LEU A 427 12.45 -22.88 1.83
C LEU A 427 13.49 -23.77 1.14
N LYS A 428 13.83 -24.92 1.75
CA LYS A 428 14.82 -25.87 1.24
C LYS A 428 14.32 -27.31 1.20
N ALA A 429 14.25 -27.87 0.00
CA ALA A 429 13.88 -29.25 -0.33
C ALA A 429 14.56 -29.69 -1.65
N PRO A 430 14.45 -30.97 -2.08
CA PRO A 430 15.00 -31.38 -3.37
C PRO A 430 14.41 -30.58 -4.55
N GLY A 431 15.25 -29.78 -5.21
CA GLY A 431 14.86 -28.92 -6.33
C GLY A 431 14.31 -27.53 -5.94
N LEU A 432 14.16 -27.22 -4.65
CA LEU A 432 13.68 -25.93 -4.13
C LEU A 432 14.65 -25.40 -3.08
N ASN A 433 15.22 -24.21 -3.29
CA ASN A 433 16.17 -23.58 -2.36
C ASN A 433 16.08 -22.05 -2.50
N ALA A 434 14.95 -21.47 -2.10
CA ALA A 434 14.59 -20.08 -2.32
C ALA A 434 14.39 -19.32 -1.01
N ALA A 435 14.83 -18.06 -0.97
CA ALA A 435 14.71 -17.18 0.19
C ALA A 435 14.20 -15.79 -0.23
N GLY A 436 13.42 -15.14 0.65
CA GLY A 436 12.89 -13.79 0.41
C GLY A 436 11.64 -13.49 1.21
N VAL A 437 10.77 -12.64 0.66
CA VAL A 437 9.47 -12.30 1.25
C VAL A 437 8.32 -13.13 0.66
N SER A 438 7.46 -13.61 1.54
CA SER A 438 6.20 -14.31 1.26
C SER A 438 5.00 -13.52 1.78
N LEU A 439 3.78 -13.87 1.35
CA LEU A 439 2.54 -13.29 1.89
C LEU A 439 1.98 -14.16 3.03
N PRO A 440 1.63 -13.59 4.20
CA PRO A 440 0.97 -14.33 5.27
C PRO A 440 -0.33 -14.99 4.80
N GLY A 441 -0.31 -16.32 4.68
CA GLY A 441 -1.42 -17.11 4.13
C GLY A 441 -1.16 -17.73 2.74
N ALA A 442 0.00 -17.52 2.11
CA ALA A 442 0.34 -18.10 0.80
C ALA A 442 1.77 -18.71 0.77
N PRO A 443 1.99 -19.86 0.10
CA PRO A 443 3.28 -20.55 0.04
C PRO A 443 4.30 -19.91 -0.91
N GLY A 444 5.59 -20.19 -0.72
CA GLY A 444 6.67 -19.78 -1.63
C GLY A 444 7.13 -18.32 -1.48
N VAL A 445 8.10 -17.92 -2.29
CA VAL A 445 8.70 -16.57 -2.28
C VAL A 445 8.17 -15.72 -3.43
N ILE A 446 7.87 -14.44 -3.15
CA ILE A 446 7.27 -13.50 -4.10
C ILE A 446 8.32 -12.53 -4.64
N VAL A 447 9.23 -12.06 -3.78
CA VAL A 447 10.43 -11.29 -4.13
C VAL A 447 11.59 -11.86 -3.31
N GLY A 448 12.70 -12.19 -3.97
CA GLY A 448 13.76 -12.98 -3.36
C GLY A 448 14.84 -13.43 -4.34
N HIS A 449 15.51 -14.51 -3.97
CA HIS A 449 16.45 -15.23 -4.82
C HIS A 449 16.43 -16.74 -4.49
N ASN A 450 16.97 -17.55 -5.38
CA ASN A 450 17.40 -18.92 -5.10
C ASN A 450 18.92 -19.03 -5.28
N GLU A 451 19.49 -20.22 -5.48
CA GLU A 451 20.95 -20.36 -5.64
C GLU A 451 21.45 -20.09 -7.07
N ARG A 452 20.57 -19.62 -7.97
CA ARG A 452 20.83 -19.34 -9.40
C ARG A 452 20.44 -17.93 -9.83
N ILE A 453 19.24 -17.49 -9.44
CA ILE A 453 18.61 -16.26 -9.94
C ILE A 453 18.08 -15.41 -8.78
N ALA A 454 17.99 -14.10 -9.00
CA ALA A 454 17.34 -13.12 -8.13
C ALA A 454 16.25 -12.35 -8.89
N TRP A 455 15.17 -11.97 -8.20
CA TRP A 455 14.08 -11.22 -8.80
C TRP A 455 13.45 -10.17 -7.89
N GLY A 456 13.01 -9.07 -8.49
CA GLY A 456 12.31 -7.97 -7.83
C GLY A 456 11.04 -7.58 -8.59
N VAL A 457 10.08 -6.96 -7.92
CA VAL A 457 8.72 -6.71 -8.45
C VAL A 457 8.32 -5.25 -8.27
N THR A 458 7.61 -4.69 -9.26
CA THR A 458 6.90 -3.40 -9.12
C THR A 458 5.54 -3.44 -9.81
N ASN A 459 4.50 -2.85 -9.20
CA ASN A 459 3.18 -2.74 -9.82
C ASN A 459 3.27 -2.13 -11.23
N LEU A 460 2.63 -2.75 -12.23
CA LEU A 460 2.64 -2.25 -13.60
C LEU A 460 1.76 -1.00 -13.77
N GLY A 461 0.67 -0.89 -13.00
CA GLY A 461 -0.29 0.20 -13.13
C GLY A 461 -1.17 0.16 -14.39
N PHE A 462 -1.02 -0.84 -15.26
CA PHE A 462 -1.91 -1.05 -16.41
C PHE A 462 -3.34 -1.31 -15.92
N ASP A 463 -4.33 -0.69 -16.58
CA ASP A 463 -5.73 -0.74 -16.18
C ASP A 463 -6.40 -2.05 -16.61
N VAL A 464 -7.02 -2.73 -15.65
CA VAL A 464 -7.59 -4.08 -15.77
C VAL A 464 -9.04 -4.18 -15.27
N GLN A 465 -9.72 -3.03 -15.17
CA GLN A 465 -11.14 -2.90 -14.83
C GLN A 465 -11.85 -2.01 -15.85
N ASP A 466 -13.17 -2.17 -15.99
CA ASP A 466 -14.03 -1.20 -16.70
C ASP A 466 -15.43 -1.20 -16.09
N LEU A 467 -16.07 -0.02 -16.04
CA LEU A 467 -17.48 0.12 -15.66
C LEU A 467 -18.41 0.19 -16.88
N TYR A 468 -19.36 -0.73 -16.94
CA TYR A 468 -20.41 -0.77 -17.97
C TYR A 468 -21.71 -0.17 -17.41
N LEU A 469 -22.23 0.87 -18.05
CA LEU A 469 -23.54 1.48 -17.76
C LEU A 469 -24.63 0.54 -18.28
N GLU A 470 -25.32 -0.14 -17.38
CA GLU A 470 -26.35 -1.12 -17.70
C GLU A 470 -27.72 -0.44 -17.81
N ASP A 471 -28.45 -0.66 -18.91
CA ASP A 471 -29.88 -0.36 -18.99
C ASP A 471 -30.66 -1.41 -18.21
N PHE A 472 -30.62 -1.28 -16.88
CA PHE A 472 -30.96 -2.32 -15.91
C PHE A 472 -32.20 -1.97 -15.08
N ASN A 473 -33.08 -2.97 -14.90
CA ASN A 473 -34.29 -2.85 -14.11
C ASN A 473 -34.15 -3.55 -12.75
N GLU A 474 -33.80 -2.81 -11.69
CA GLU A 474 -33.54 -3.35 -10.33
C GLU A 474 -34.65 -4.26 -9.78
N ARG A 475 -35.91 -4.00 -10.16
CA ARG A 475 -37.10 -4.74 -9.66
C ARG A 475 -37.29 -6.10 -10.33
N THR A 476 -36.59 -6.38 -11.44
CA THR A 476 -36.73 -7.63 -12.20
C THR A 476 -35.39 -8.29 -12.56
N GLY A 477 -34.28 -7.57 -12.45
CA GLY A 477 -32.96 -8.04 -12.88
C GLY A 477 -32.75 -8.02 -14.40
N ARG A 478 -33.73 -7.58 -15.18
CA ARG A 478 -33.61 -7.54 -16.65
C ARG A 478 -32.75 -6.37 -17.08
N TYR A 479 -31.90 -6.60 -18.09
CA TYR A 479 -31.13 -5.55 -18.75
C TYR A 479 -31.11 -5.74 -20.27
N ARG A 480 -30.72 -4.70 -21.01
CA ARG A 480 -30.45 -4.83 -22.45
C ARG A 480 -28.97 -5.11 -22.73
N TYR A 481 -28.71 -6.01 -23.67
CA TYR A 481 -27.39 -6.33 -24.19
C TYR A 481 -27.49 -6.79 -25.65
N ARG A 482 -26.71 -6.17 -26.55
CA ARG A 482 -26.72 -6.44 -28.01
C ARG A 482 -28.13 -6.48 -28.61
N GLY A 483 -28.99 -5.55 -28.17
CA GLY A 483 -30.39 -5.44 -28.59
C GLY A 483 -31.36 -6.47 -28.00
N ARG A 484 -30.88 -7.45 -27.22
CA ARG A 484 -31.70 -8.45 -26.51
C ARG A 484 -32.00 -8.01 -25.09
N THR A 485 -33.00 -8.63 -24.46
CA THR A 485 -33.24 -8.51 -23.01
C THR A 485 -32.69 -9.74 -22.30
N GLU A 486 -31.61 -9.54 -21.54
CA GLU A 486 -30.96 -10.57 -20.73
C GLU A 486 -31.42 -10.48 -19.27
N GLN A 487 -31.14 -11.53 -18.49
CA GLN A 487 -31.56 -11.65 -17.09
C GLN A 487 -30.33 -11.75 -16.18
N ALA A 488 -30.10 -10.72 -15.36
CA ALA A 488 -29.06 -10.75 -14.33
C ALA A 488 -29.41 -11.78 -13.24
N ARG A 489 -28.39 -12.40 -12.66
CA ARG A 489 -28.53 -13.27 -11.48
C ARG A 489 -28.56 -12.41 -10.22
N LEU A 490 -29.54 -12.64 -9.35
CA LEU A 490 -29.51 -12.10 -7.99
C LEU A 490 -28.75 -13.08 -7.09
N GLU A 491 -27.64 -12.60 -6.51
CA GLU A 491 -26.89 -13.32 -5.49
C GLU A 491 -27.21 -12.71 -4.13
N HIS A 492 -27.79 -13.51 -3.22
CA HIS A 492 -28.02 -13.10 -1.84
C HIS A 492 -26.78 -13.41 -0.99
N GLU A 493 -26.25 -12.40 -0.32
CA GLU A 493 -25.15 -12.49 0.64
C GLU A 493 -25.67 -12.13 2.04
N LEU A 494 -25.18 -12.83 3.07
CA LEU A 494 -25.57 -12.61 4.47
C LEU A 494 -24.35 -12.21 5.31
N ILE A 495 -24.24 -10.92 5.62
CA ILE A 495 -23.14 -10.39 6.43
C ILE A 495 -23.52 -10.49 7.91
N ARG A 496 -22.79 -11.33 8.67
CA ARG A 496 -22.94 -11.40 10.13
C ARG A 496 -22.32 -10.15 10.77
N VAL A 497 -22.98 -9.59 11.78
CA VAL A 497 -22.54 -8.35 12.44
C VAL A 497 -22.59 -8.52 13.96
N ARG A 498 -21.44 -8.39 14.63
CA ARG A 498 -21.34 -8.47 16.09
C ARG A 498 -22.22 -7.44 16.77
N GLY A 499 -23.05 -7.89 17.73
CA GLY A 499 -23.94 -7.02 18.50
C GLY A 499 -25.13 -6.45 17.72
N ALA A 500 -25.39 -6.93 16.50
CA ALA A 500 -26.52 -6.53 15.68
C ALA A 500 -27.16 -7.76 14.99
N ARG A 501 -28.27 -7.55 14.27
CA ARG A 501 -28.80 -8.58 13.38
C ARG A 501 -27.90 -8.71 12.13
N PRO A 502 -27.80 -9.90 11.52
CA PRO A 502 -27.19 -10.06 10.21
C PRO A 502 -27.82 -9.11 9.17
N VAL A 503 -27.01 -8.71 8.20
CA VAL A 503 -27.38 -7.80 7.12
C VAL A 503 -27.41 -8.59 5.82
N GLU A 504 -28.61 -8.75 5.27
CA GLU A 504 -28.80 -9.25 3.91
C GLU A 504 -28.37 -8.19 2.89
N LEU A 505 -27.72 -8.66 1.82
CA LEU A 505 -27.29 -7.87 0.68
C LEU A 505 -27.63 -8.63 -0.60
N GLY A 506 -28.47 -8.03 -1.45
CA GLY A 506 -28.68 -8.52 -2.81
C GLY A 506 -27.64 -7.92 -3.75
N VAL A 507 -26.89 -8.76 -4.46
CA VAL A 507 -25.93 -8.38 -5.49
C VAL A 507 -26.44 -8.87 -6.83
N TRP A 508 -26.80 -7.94 -7.73
CA TRP A 508 -27.16 -8.28 -9.10
C TRP A 508 -25.90 -8.47 -9.94
N VAL A 509 -25.85 -9.52 -10.76
CA VAL A 509 -24.71 -9.88 -11.60
C VAL A 509 -25.16 -10.04 -13.05
N THR A 510 -24.66 -9.16 -13.92
CA THR A 510 -24.88 -9.18 -15.38
C THR A 510 -23.78 -10.01 -16.07
N GLY A 511 -23.80 -10.04 -17.40
CA GLY A 511 -22.72 -10.63 -18.21
C GLY A 511 -21.37 -9.91 -18.06
N HIS A 512 -21.37 -8.61 -17.76
CA HIS A 512 -20.13 -7.84 -17.54
C HIS A 512 -19.59 -8.04 -16.11
N GLY A 513 -20.47 -8.19 -15.11
CA GLY A 513 -20.09 -8.44 -13.72
C GLY A 513 -21.12 -7.98 -12.68
N PRO A 514 -20.75 -7.83 -11.40
CA PRO A 514 -21.64 -7.30 -10.37
C PRO A 514 -21.98 -5.83 -10.60
N ILE A 515 -23.25 -5.46 -10.40
CA ILE A 515 -23.67 -4.07 -10.24
C ILE A 515 -23.02 -3.51 -8.97
N LEU A 516 -22.00 -2.67 -9.15
CA LEU A 516 -21.16 -2.14 -8.07
C LEU A 516 -21.53 -0.72 -7.68
N VAL A 517 -21.96 0.09 -8.65
CA VAL A 517 -22.35 1.50 -8.45
C VAL A 517 -23.79 1.68 -8.90
N SER A 518 -24.59 2.42 -8.12
CA SER A 518 -25.98 2.75 -8.46
C SER A 518 -26.28 4.19 -8.04
N GLU A 519 -26.27 5.11 -9.00
CA GLU A 519 -26.33 6.56 -8.76
C GLU A 519 -27.31 7.29 -9.70
N GLY A 520 -28.40 7.79 -9.11
CA GLY A 520 -29.41 8.57 -9.82
C GLY A 520 -30.19 7.77 -10.86
N GLY A 521 -30.56 6.52 -10.53
CA GLY A 521 -31.27 5.62 -11.45
C GLY A 521 -30.42 5.07 -12.60
N ARG A 522 -29.09 5.04 -12.42
CA ARG A 522 -28.14 4.43 -13.37
C ARG A 522 -27.31 3.41 -12.61
N HIS A 523 -27.11 2.25 -13.21
CA HIS A 523 -26.46 1.10 -12.60
C HIS A 523 -25.20 0.78 -13.39
N MET A 524 -24.10 0.47 -12.71
CA MET A 524 -22.81 0.20 -13.35
C MET A 524 -22.30 -1.18 -12.93
N ALA A 525 -22.13 -2.07 -13.90
CA ALA A 525 -21.47 -3.35 -13.70
C ALA A 525 -19.95 -3.18 -13.75
N LEU A 526 -19.22 -3.79 -12.81
CA LEU A 526 -17.76 -3.85 -12.85
C LEU A 526 -17.30 -5.11 -13.58
N ARG A 527 -16.59 -4.95 -14.71
CA ARG A 527 -15.75 -6.01 -15.26
C ARG A 527 -14.33 -5.89 -14.69
N TRP A 528 -13.70 -7.00 -14.34
CA TRP A 528 -12.37 -7.03 -13.73
C TRP A 528 -11.65 -8.34 -14.07
N THR A 529 -10.38 -8.27 -14.48
CA THR A 529 -9.64 -9.47 -14.91
C THR A 529 -9.45 -10.52 -13.81
N ALA A 530 -9.55 -10.15 -12.53
CA ALA A 530 -9.55 -11.09 -11.41
C ALA A 530 -10.83 -11.96 -11.35
N ALA A 531 -11.91 -11.56 -12.02
CA ALA A 531 -13.18 -12.30 -12.08
C ALA A 531 -13.35 -13.14 -13.37
N GLU A 532 -12.43 -13.02 -14.33
CA GLU A 532 -12.46 -13.76 -15.60
C GLU A 532 -12.06 -15.26 -15.42
N PRO A 533 -12.45 -16.18 -16.32
CA PRO A 533 -12.12 -17.60 -16.19
C PRO A 533 -10.61 -17.88 -16.07
N ALA A 534 -10.23 -18.71 -15.09
CA ALA A 534 -8.83 -19.00 -14.74
C ALA A 534 -7.97 -17.74 -14.43
N SER A 535 -8.58 -16.73 -13.80
CA SER A 535 -7.91 -15.51 -13.31
C SER A 535 -6.87 -15.72 -12.22
N PHE A 536 -6.83 -16.90 -11.59
CA PHE A 536 -5.88 -17.25 -10.53
C PHE A 536 -5.10 -18.52 -10.88
N GLN A 537 -3.78 -18.36 -10.95
CA GLN A 537 -2.78 -19.43 -11.01
C GLN A 537 -1.65 -19.09 -10.04
N TYR A 538 -0.86 -20.08 -9.62
CA TYR A 538 0.14 -19.90 -8.56
C TYR A 538 1.58 -20.22 -9.04
N PRO A 539 2.16 -19.41 -9.95
CA PRO A 539 3.47 -19.69 -10.54
C PRO A 539 4.67 -19.43 -9.61
N PHE A 540 4.46 -18.89 -8.40
CA PHE A 540 5.57 -18.53 -7.50
C PHE A 540 6.47 -19.72 -7.15
N LEU A 541 5.94 -20.93 -7.05
CA LEU A 541 6.75 -22.13 -6.83
C LEU A 541 7.56 -22.55 -8.06
N GLU A 542 7.14 -22.20 -9.28
CA GLU A 542 7.93 -22.39 -10.49
C GLU A 542 9.00 -21.31 -10.66
N LEU A 543 8.74 -20.11 -10.13
CA LEU A 543 9.69 -19.01 -10.00
C LEU A 543 10.78 -19.33 -8.96
N ASP A 544 10.40 -19.82 -7.78
CA ASP A 544 11.32 -20.28 -6.72
C ASP A 544 12.30 -21.36 -7.20
N ARG A 545 11.85 -22.21 -8.14
CA ARG A 545 12.64 -23.28 -8.78
C ARG A 545 13.29 -22.87 -10.11
N ALA A 546 13.09 -21.64 -10.59
CA ALA A 546 13.61 -21.22 -11.89
C ALA A 546 15.14 -21.07 -11.83
N ARG A 547 15.85 -21.68 -12.78
CA ARG A 547 17.32 -21.74 -12.81
C ARG A 547 17.96 -20.77 -13.79
N ASP A 548 17.14 -20.19 -14.66
CA ASP A 548 17.52 -19.37 -15.80
C ASP A 548 16.31 -18.55 -16.28
N TRP A 549 16.56 -17.68 -17.28
CA TRP A 549 15.58 -16.78 -17.89
C TRP A 549 14.40 -17.48 -18.58
N ALA A 550 14.61 -18.67 -19.13
CA ALA A 550 13.54 -19.45 -19.78
C ALA A 550 12.64 -20.12 -18.73
N GLY A 551 13.21 -20.58 -17.62
CA GLY A 551 12.46 -20.98 -16.41
C GLY A 551 11.64 -19.83 -15.85
N PHE A 552 12.28 -18.67 -15.65
CA PHE A 552 11.66 -17.45 -15.15
C PHE A 552 10.50 -16.97 -16.02
N ARG A 553 10.70 -16.79 -17.33
CA ARG A 553 9.62 -16.38 -18.25
C ARG A 553 8.47 -17.39 -18.29
N ARG A 554 8.75 -18.70 -18.28
CA ARG A 554 7.70 -19.74 -18.30
C ARG A 554 6.83 -19.74 -17.04
N ALA A 555 7.40 -19.43 -15.87
CA ALA A 555 6.61 -19.20 -14.67
C ALA A 555 5.73 -17.94 -14.82
N LEU A 556 6.31 -16.84 -15.31
CA LEU A 556 5.59 -15.57 -15.48
C LEU A 556 4.51 -15.59 -16.58
N GLU A 557 4.61 -16.47 -17.57
CA GLU A 557 3.57 -16.69 -18.59
C GLU A 557 2.23 -17.11 -17.98
N ARG A 558 2.28 -17.85 -16.87
CA ARG A 558 1.09 -18.27 -16.09
C ARG A 558 0.55 -17.18 -15.16
N PHE A 559 1.28 -16.09 -14.95
CA PHE A 559 0.92 -15.06 -13.97
C PHE A 559 -0.22 -14.17 -14.48
N ALA A 560 -1.45 -14.50 -14.07
CA ALA A 560 -2.65 -13.81 -14.52
C ALA A 560 -2.83 -12.38 -13.94
N GLY A 561 -2.30 -12.10 -12.75
CA GLY A 561 -2.29 -10.76 -12.14
C GLY A 561 -2.23 -10.78 -10.61
N PRO A 562 -2.25 -9.61 -9.93
CA PRO A 562 -2.32 -8.26 -10.50
C PRO A 562 -1.10 -7.92 -11.35
N ALA A 563 -1.28 -7.18 -12.44
CA ALA A 563 -0.21 -6.96 -13.42
C ALA A 563 1.06 -6.32 -12.81
N GLN A 564 2.21 -6.95 -13.03
CA GLN A 564 3.50 -6.53 -12.48
C GLN A 564 4.56 -6.32 -13.58
N ASN A 565 5.54 -5.50 -13.24
CA ASN A 565 6.90 -5.62 -13.76
C ASN A 565 7.69 -6.59 -12.87
N PHE A 566 8.51 -7.42 -13.49
CA PHE A 566 9.55 -8.20 -12.82
C PHE A 566 10.93 -7.79 -13.35
N VAL A 567 11.90 -7.62 -12.47
CA VAL A 567 13.34 -7.56 -12.80
C VAL A 567 14.01 -8.88 -12.43
N TYR A 568 15.06 -9.24 -13.15
CA TYR A 568 15.77 -10.51 -13.05
C TYR A 568 17.28 -10.28 -13.10
N ALA A 569 18.04 -11.10 -12.37
CA ALA A 569 19.45 -11.37 -12.68
C ALA A 569 19.84 -12.81 -12.34
N ASP A 570 20.97 -13.28 -12.88
CA ASP A 570 21.51 -14.61 -12.55
C ASP A 570 23.03 -14.64 -12.33
N ALA A 571 23.48 -15.68 -11.63
CA ALA A 571 24.89 -15.96 -11.38
C ALA A 571 25.70 -16.24 -12.66
N GLY A 572 25.04 -16.46 -13.81
CA GLY A 572 25.65 -16.52 -15.13
C GLY A 572 26.13 -15.16 -15.65
N GLY A 573 25.64 -14.06 -15.07
CA GLY A 573 26.01 -12.68 -15.41
C GLY A 573 24.92 -11.88 -16.12
N ASN A 574 23.75 -12.48 -16.35
CA ASN A 574 22.68 -11.85 -17.13
C ASN A 574 21.77 -10.96 -16.27
N VAL A 575 21.07 -10.03 -16.92
CA VAL A 575 19.98 -9.23 -16.36
C VAL A 575 18.78 -9.17 -17.30
N GLY A 576 17.58 -9.20 -16.74
CA GLY A 576 16.33 -9.30 -17.49
C GLY A 576 15.18 -8.47 -16.89
N TYR A 577 14.17 -8.22 -17.72
CA TYR A 577 12.96 -7.49 -17.38
C TYR A 577 11.76 -8.10 -18.12
N GLN A 578 10.66 -8.35 -17.42
CA GLN A 578 9.44 -8.92 -17.98
C GLN A 578 8.22 -8.26 -17.34
N THR A 579 7.27 -7.79 -18.15
CA THR A 579 5.92 -7.49 -17.67
C THR A 579 5.04 -8.74 -17.77
N ALA A 580 4.17 -8.95 -16.78
CA ALA A 580 3.27 -10.10 -16.75
C ALA A 580 1.94 -9.75 -16.07
N GLY A 581 0.87 -10.43 -16.51
CA GLY A 581 -0.52 -10.15 -16.14
C GLY A 581 -1.44 -10.17 -17.37
N ARG A 582 -2.73 -10.43 -17.15
CA ARG A 582 -3.76 -10.33 -18.19
C ARG A 582 -4.15 -8.87 -18.42
N LEU A 583 -3.68 -8.30 -19.54
CA LEU A 583 -3.92 -6.91 -19.93
C LEU A 583 -5.03 -6.87 -21.00
N PRO A 584 -6.23 -6.33 -20.71
CA PRO A 584 -7.37 -6.43 -21.64
C PRO A 584 -7.20 -5.55 -22.89
N ILE A 585 -7.53 -6.12 -24.05
CA ILE A 585 -7.58 -5.41 -25.33
C ILE A 585 -8.96 -4.76 -25.44
N ARG A 586 -9.02 -3.44 -25.22
CA ARG A 586 -10.26 -2.64 -25.22
C ARG A 586 -10.67 -2.18 -26.62
N LYS A 587 -11.93 -2.39 -27.00
CA LYS A 587 -12.52 -1.94 -28.27
C LYS A 587 -13.24 -0.60 -28.09
N ASN A 588 -12.84 0.47 -28.78
CA ASN A 588 -13.51 1.79 -28.77
C ASN A 588 -13.50 2.63 -27.46
N HIS A 589 -12.87 2.19 -26.35
CA HIS A 589 -12.73 2.98 -25.11
C HIS A 589 -11.30 2.90 -24.52
N LYS A 590 -11.04 3.73 -23.50
CA LYS A 590 -9.73 3.86 -22.84
C LYS A 590 -9.71 3.40 -21.37
N GLY A 591 -10.83 2.91 -20.84
CA GLY A 591 -11.01 2.61 -19.41
C GLY A 591 -11.04 3.83 -18.48
N ASP A 592 -11.04 5.06 -19.00
CA ASP A 592 -11.02 6.28 -18.17
C ASP A 592 -12.42 6.83 -17.83
N LEU A 593 -13.49 6.24 -18.38
CA LEU A 593 -14.88 6.62 -18.14
C LEU A 593 -15.83 5.42 -18.34
N PRO A 594 -16.94 5.34 -17.58
CA PRO A 594 -17.91 4.25 -17.75
C PRO A 594 -18.57 4.28 -19.14
N VAL A 595 -18.53 3.12 -19.81
CA VAL A 595 -19.01 2.88 -21.18
C VAL A 595 -20.46 2.41 -21.22
N ASP A 596 -21.06 2.25 -22.40
CA ASP A 596 -22.39 1.66 -22.54
C ASP A 596 -22.34 0.11 -22.50
N GLY A 597 -23.16 -0.50 -21.64
CA GLY A 597 -23.34 -1.96 -21.60
C GLY A 597 -24.33 -2.50 -22.64
N ALA A 598 -25.26 -1.68 -23.16
CA ALA A 598 -26.37 -2.18 -23.96
C ALA A 598 -26.00 -2.51 -25.42
N SER A 599 -25.03 -1.81 -26.01
CA SER A 599 -24.54 -2.03 -27.38
C SER A 599 -23.70 -3.31 -27.53
N GLY A 600 -22.81 -3.58 -26.58
CA GLY A 600 -21.73 -4.57 -26.74
C GLY A 600 -20.61 -4.11 -27.69
N ASP A 601 -20.47 -2.79 -27.91
CA ASP A 601 -19.41 -2.18 -28.73
C ASP A 601 -18.11 -1.88 -27.99
N TYR A 602 -18.12 -2.04 -26.66
CA TYR A 602 -17.03 -1.77 -25.72
C TYR A 602 -16.54 -3.04 -25.04
N GLU A 603 -16.57 -4.17 -25.75
CA GLU A 603 -16.12 -5.46 -25.25
C GLU A 603 -14.59 -5.58 -25.21
N TRP A 604 -14.10 -6.48 -24.37
CA TRP A 604 -12.71 -6.92 -24.42
C TRP A 604 -12.53 -7.94 -25.55
N GLU A 605 -11.58 -7.70 -26.44
CA GLU A 605 -11.24 -8.61 -27.55
C GLU A 605 -10.24 -9.71 -27.14
N GLY A 606 -10.02 -9.87 -25.83
CA GLY A 606 -9.07 -10.80 -25.22
C GLY A 606 -8.02 -10.07 -24.39
N PHE A 607 -6.84 -10.69 -24.26
CA PHE A 607 -5.70 -10.15 -23.52
C PHE A 607 -4.47 -10.06 -24.42
N ILE A 608 -3.60 -9.08 -24.15
CA ILE A 608 -2.31 -8.94 -24.85
C ILE A 608 -1.47 -10.21 -24.63
N PRO A 609 -0.99 -10.90 -25.69
CA PRO A 609 -0.16 -12.09 -25.58
C PRO A 609 1.16 -11.86 -24.82
N PHE A 610 1.59 -12.84 -24.02
CA PHE A 610 2.75 -12.75 -23.12
C PHE A 610 4.10 -12.55 -23.84
N ASP A 611 4.23 -13.07 -25.06
CA ASP A 611 5.38 -12.84 -25.95
C ASP A 611 5.49 -11.37 -26.39
N GLN A 612 4.34 -10.70 -26.57
CA GLN A 612 4.22 -9.30 -27.00
C GLN A 612 4.23 -8.29 -25.84
N LEU A 613 4.20 -8.75 -24.58
CA LEU A 613 4.35 -7.88 -23.41
C LEU A 613 5.78 -7.31 -23.30
N PRO A 614 5.95 -6.02 -22.91
CA PRO A 614 7.27 -5.41 -22.71
C PRO A 614 8.23 -6.28 -21.92
N SER A 615 9.36 -6.61 -22.54
CA SER A 615 10.44 -7.39 -21.96
C SER A 615 11.80 -6.94 -22.51
N ALA A 616 12.86 -7.15 -21.74
CA ALA A 616 14.23 -6.86 -22.14
C ALA A 616 15.19 -7.92 -21.56
N TRP A 617 16.25 -8.22 -22.31
CA TRP A 617 17.26 -9.21 -21.94
C TRP A 617 18.63 -8.64 -22.28
N ASN A 618 19.54 -8.60 -21.31
CA ASN A 618 20.90 -8.05 -21.43
C ASN A 618 20.98 -6.76 -22.29
N PRO A 619 20.22 -5.69 -21.94
CA PRO A 619 20.26 -4.44 -22.70
C PRO A 619 21.67 -3.86 -22.69
N ALA A 620 22.08 -3.22 -23.80
CA ALA A 620 23.45 -2.71 -23.97
C ALA A 620 23.89 -1.65 -22.93
N SER A 621 22.94 -1.06 -22.19
CA SER A 621 23.22 -0.22 -21.02
C SER A 621 23.82 -0.99 -19.84
N GLY A 622 23.56 -2.30 -19.74
CA GLY A 622 23.81 -3.11 -18.55
C GLY A 622 22.92 -2.74 -17.35
N LEU A 623 21.86 -1.94 -17.56
CA LEU A 623 21.03 -1.32 -16.51
C LEU A 623 19.54 -1.46 -16.83
N ILE A 624 18.79 -2.03 -15.88
CA ILE A 624 17.32 -2.18 -15.91
C ILE A 624 16.75 -1.47 -14.69
N VAL A 625 15.76 -0.58 -14.87
CA VAL A 625 15.12 0.18 -13.78
C VAL A 625 13.62 0.31 -14.02
N THR A 626 12.82 -0.09 -13.03
CA THR A 626 11.39 0.21 -12.95
C THR A 626 11.04 0.86 -11.60
N ALA A 627 10.23 1.91 -11.68
CA ALA A 627 9.66 2.66 -10.57
C ALA A 627 8.16 2.93 -10.87
N ASN A 628 7.47 1.91 -11.41
CA ASN A 628 6.10 1.96 -11.93
C ASN A 628 5.86 2.92 -13.12
N GLN A 629 6.91 3.39 -13.80
CA GLN A 629 6.75 4.20 -15.01
C GLN A 629 6.25 3.34 -16.19
N ASN A 630 5.55 3.96 -17.15
CA ASN A 630 5.00 3.26 -18.32
C ASN A 630 6.14 2.62 -19.17
N PRO A 631 6.15 1.30 -19.38
CA PRO A 631 7.19 0.60 -20.15
C PRO A 631 6.83 0.36 -21.62
N PHE A 632 5.63 0.75 -22.07
CA PHE A 632 5.16 0.49 -23.43
C PHE A 632 5.59 1.61 -24.39
N PRO A 633 6.25 1.29 -25.53
CA PRO A 633 6.60 2.26 -26.58
C PRO A 633 5.42 3.12 -27.02
N GLU A 634 5.67 4.36 -27.45
CA GLU A 634 4.59 5.30 -27.83
C GLU A 634 3.70 4.73 -28.95
N ASP A 635 4.35 4.08 -29.92
CA ASP A 635 3.83 3.37 -31.10
C ASP A 635 3.42 1.90 -30.84
N TYR A 636 3.34 1.47 -29.58
CA TYR A 636 3.01 0.09 -29.23
C TYR A 636 1.66 -0.37 -29.81
N ARG A 637 1.63 -1.60 -30.34
CA ARG A 637 0.54 -2.17 -31.16
C ARG A 637 -0.86 -2.12 -30.53
N TYR A 638 -0.96 -2.23 -29.21
CA TYR A 638 -2.23 -2.28 -28.49
C TYR A 638 -2.46 -0.98 -27.69
N PRO A 639 -3.71 -0.50 -27.54
CA PRO A 639 -4.00 0.67 -26.71
C PRO A 639 -3.51 0.48 -25.26
N VAL A 640 -2.65 1.40 -24.80
CA VAL A 640 -2.05 1.35 -23.46
C VAL A 640 -2.78 2.28 -22.50
N HIS A 641 -3.42 1.69 -21.50
CA HIS A 641 -4.22 2.40 -20.51
C HIS A 641 -3.81 2.02 -19.09
N GLY A 642 -3.75 2.99 -18.17
CA GLY A 642 -3.27 2.74 -16.81
C GLY A 642 -2.82 3.96 -16.01
N ASN A 643 -2.72 3.75 -14.71
CA ASN A 643 -2.18 4.64 -13.70
C ASN A 643 -0.65 4.41 -13.60
N PHE A 644 0.09 4.94 -14.57
CA PHE A 644 1.55 4.81 -14.63
C PHE A 644 2.26 6.01 -14.00
N ALA A 645 3.24 5.74 -13.14
CA ALA A 645 3.98 6.77 -12.42
C ALA A 645 4.79 7.70 -13.35
N PRO A 646 4.98 8.97 -12.98
CA PRO A 646 5.85 9.89 -13.70
C PRO A 646 7.33 9.50 -13.56
N HIS A 647 8.15 9.95 -14.52
CA HIS A 647 9.53 9.49 -14.71
C HIS A 647 10.47 9.72 -13.51
N TYR A 648 10.19 10.70 -12.62
CA TYR A 648 11.13 11.23 -11.62
C TYR A 648 11.90 10.16 -10.82
N ARG A 649 11.19 9.17 -10.23
CA ARG A 649 11.84 8.08 -9.47
C ARG A 649 12.75 7.23 -10.35
N SER A 650 12.25 6.79 -11.51
CA SER A 650 13.01 5.97 -12.46
C SER A 650 14.21 6.71 -13.06
N GLN A 651 14.13 8.04 -13.21
CA GLN A 651 15.20 8.88 -13.70
C GLN A 651 16.26 9.10 -12.63
N GLN A 652 15.87 9.47 -11.39
CA GLN A 652 16.80 9.65 -10.28
C GLN A 652 17.58 8.37 -9.95
N ILE A 653 16.95 7.19 -10.02
CA ILE A 653 17.66 5.91 -9.87
C ILE A 653 18.74 5.76 -10.97
N ARG A 654 18.43 6.08 -12.23
CA ARG A 654 19.39 6.03 -13.35
C ARG A 654 20.51 7.06 -13.18
N ASP A 655 20.17 8.28 -12.78
CA ASP A 655 21.11 9.40 -12.57
C ASP A 655 22.00 9.22 -11.34
N LEU A 656 21.58 8.40 -10.37
CA LEU A 656 22.42 7.91 -9.28
C LEU A 656 23.35 6.80 -9.81
N LEU A 657 22.78 5.73 -10.39
CA LEU A 657 23.53 4.57 -10.88
C LEU A 657 24.62 4.91 -11.91
N ALA A 658 24.40 5.90 -12.77
CA ALA A 658 25.35 6.31 -13.81
C ALA A 658 26.64 6.96 -13.27
N ARG A 659 26.72 7.32 -11.98
CA ARG A 659 27.84 8.09 -11.40
C ARG A 659 29.12 7.26 -11.19
N ARG A 660 29.01 5.93 -11.10
CA ARG A 660 30.13 5.00 -10.88
C ARG A 660 29.80 3.60 -11.45
N ARG A 661 30.78 2.68 -11.44
CA ARG A 661 30.66 1.32 -12.02
C ARG A 661 31.20 0.21 -11.13
N ASP A 662 31.35 0.50 -9.85
CA ASP A 662 31.90 -0.34 -8.80
C ASP A 662 30.88 -0.47 -7.65
N TRP A 663 29.60 -0.56 -7.99
CA TRP A 663 28.50 -0.66 -7.03
C TRP A 663 28.57 -1.95 -6.20
N ARG A 664 28.25 -1.84 -4.91
CA ARG A 664 28.18 -2.93 -3.93
C ARG A 664 26.74 -3.11 -3.40
N PRO A 665 26.39 -4.25 -2.79
CA PRO A 665 25.05 -4.45 -2.22
C PRO A 665 24.65 -3.37 -1.20
N GLU A 666 25.58 -2.97 -0.33
CA GLU A 666 25.36 -1.93 0.68
C GLU A 666 25.14 -0.53 0.09
N ASP A 667 25.72 -0.23 -1.08
CA ASP A 667 25.52 1.05 -1.77
C ASP A 667 24.07 1.21 -2.28
N MET A 668 23.40 0.10 -2.62
CA MET A 668 22.02 0.13 -3.13
C MET A 668 21.04 0.69 -2.07
N LEU A 669 21.34 0.50 -0.78
CA LEU A 669 20.58 1.10 0.31
C LEU A 669 20.63 2.63 0.30
N ALA A 670 21.68 3.26 -0.23
CA ALA A 670 21.72 4.71 -0.39
C ALA A 670 20.71 5.19 -1.45
N ILE A 671 20.58 4.44 -2.55
CA ILE A 671 19.62 4.74 -3.62
C ILE A 671 18.18 4.52 -3.14
N GLN A 672 17.89 3.42 -2.44
CA GLN A 672 16.58 3.13 -1.79
C GLN A 672 16.19 4.11 -0.65
N LYS A 673 17.04 5.10 -0.37
CA LYS A 673 16.81 6.13 0.65
C LYS A 673 16.82 7.54 0.11
N ASP A 674 17.22 7.76 -1.13
CA ASP A 674 17.31 9.10 -1.71
C ASP A 674 15.94 9.78 -1.72
N VAL A 675 15.92 11.03 -1.21
CA VAL A 675 14.71 11.83 -1.03
C VAL A 675 14.60 12.97 -2.05
N TYR A 676 15.39 12.94 -3.12
CA TYR A 676 15.35 13.96 -4.16
C TYR A 676 14.03 13.90 -4.92
N SER A 677 13.33 15.03 -4.97
CA SER A 677 12.12 15.18 -5.77
C SER A 677 12.37 16.18 -6.90
N GLY A 678 12.66 15.66 -8.10
CA GLY A 678 12.87 16.50 -9.29
C GLY A 678 11.68 17.43 -9.59
N PHE A 679 10.45 16.97 -9.34
CA PHE A 679 9.24 17.80 -9.42
C PHE A 679 9.22 18.92 -8.37
N SER A 680 9.51 18.62 -7.10
CA SER A 680 9.49 19.63 -6.04
C SER A 680 10.59 20.67 -6.24
N HIS A 681 11.75 20.24 -6.72
CA HIS A 681 12.87 21.12 -7.07
C HIS A 681 12.53 22.04 -8.26
N PHE A 682 11.91 21.49 -9.32
CA PHE A 682 11.37 22.28 -10.43
C PHE A 682 10.35 23.32 -9.94
N LEU A 683 9.41 22.92 -9.08
CA LEU A 683 8.40 23.83 -8.52
C LEU A 683 9.03 24.93 -7.66
N ALA A 684 10.03 24.60 -6.83
CA ALA A 684 10.77 25.58 -6.03
C ALA A 684 11.45 26.65 -6.92
N GLY A 685 12.12 26.22 -7.99
CA GLY A 685 12.71 27.12 -8.98
C GLY A 685 11.67 27.97 -9.73
N ALA A 686 10.49 27.41 -10.04
CA ALA A 686 9.40 28.15 -10.67
C ALA A 686 8.81 29.22 -9.73
N LEU A 687 8.63 28.92 -8.44
CA LEU A 687 8.15 29.86 -7.42
C LEU A 687 9.16 31.00 -7.19
N ALA A 688 10.45 30.68 -7.06
CA ALA A 688 11.52 31.68 -6.96
C ALA A 688 11.62 32.55 -8.22
N GLY A 689 11.54 31.95 -9.41
CA GLY A 689 11.54 32.65 -10.70
C GLY A 689 10.31 33.54 -10.93
N ALA A 690 9.17 33.24 -10.31
CA ALA A 690 8.00 34.13 -10.29
C ALA A 690 8.23 35.35 -9.38
N GLN A 691 8.82 35.14 -8.19
CA GLN A 691 9.19 36.22 -7.27
C GLN A 691 10.21 37.18 -7.91
N ALA A 692 11.25 36.65 -8.56
CA ALA A 692 12.31 37.44 -9.19
C ALA A 692 11.83 38.37 -10.33
N LYS A 693 10.59 38.21 -10.83
CA LYS A 693 9.97 39.08 -11.84
C LYS A 693 9.01 40.12 -11.28
N ARG A 694 8.57 39.96 -10.03
CA ARG A 694 7.40 40.66 -9.46
C ARG A 694 7.57 41.18 -8.03
N GLU A 695 8.71 40.86 -7.40
CA GLU A 695 9.21 41.45 -6.15
C GLU A 695 8.15 41.67 -5.07
N THR A 696 7.44 40.62 -4.66
CA THR A 696 6.49 40.71 -3.53
C THR A 696 7.25 40.63 -2.21
N PRO A 697 7.41 41.72 -1.41
CA PRO A 697 8.37 41.71 -0.31
C PRO A 697 8.03 40.70 0.80
N ALA A 698 6.74 40.44 1.02
CA ALA A 698 6.24 39.47 1.98
C ALA A 698 6.59 38.00 1.66
N LEU A 699 7.04 37.71 0.42
CA LEU A 699 7.40 36.36 -0.05
C LEU A 699 8.91 36.19 -0.29
N ALA A 700 9.70 37.26 -0.13
CA ALA A 700 11.13 37.26 -0.48
C ALA A 700 11.95 36.22 0.31
N GLU A 701 11.70 36.05 1.62
CA GLU A 701 12.38 35.03 2.42
C GLU A 701 12.02 33.60 1.96
N ALA A 702 10.74 33.31 1.72
CA ALA A 702 10.30 31.99 1.26
C ALA A 702 10.87 31.63 -0.12
N ALA A 703 10.92 32.61 -1.03
CA ALA A 703 11.52 32.44 -2.35
C ALA A 703 13.04 32.26 -2.29
N ALA A 704 13.74 32.99 -1.41
CA ALA A 704 15.19 32.83 -1.22
C ALA A 704 15.54 31.44 -0.63
N ILE A 705 14.76 30.96 0.34
CA ILE A 705 14.84 29.61 0.90
C ILE A 705 14.66 28.55 -0.21
N LEU A 706 13.57 28.65 -0.99
CA LEU A 706 13.31 27.74 -2.12
C LEU A 706 14.39 27.81 -3.22
N SER A 707 14.98 28.98 -3.47
CA SER A 707 16.00 29.19 -4.52
C SER A 707 17.38 28.63 -4.16
N ALA A 708 17.65 28.37 -2.88
CA ALA A 708 18.90 27.77 -2.40
C ALA A 708 18.78 26.24 -2.18
N TRP A 709 17.57 25.69 -2.30
CA TRP A 709 17.29 24.29 -2.01
C TRP A 709 17.82 23.34 -3.09
N ASN A 710 18.37 22.20 -2.66
CA ASN A 710 18.90 21.14 -3.53
C ASN A 710 17.85 20.10 -3.97
N GLY A 711 16.57 20.28 -3.63
CA GLY A 711 15.49 19.35 -3.97
C GLY A 711 15.37 18.09 -3.11
N GLN A 712 16.22 17.90 -2.08
CA GLN A 712 16.12 16.79 -1.14
C GLN A 712 14.97 17.02 -0.15
N MET A 713 13.98 16.12 -0.12
CA MET A 713 12.78 16.18 0.72
C MET A 713 13.07 15.79 2.19
N GLU A 714 14.04 16.44 2.82
CA GLU A 714 14.51 16.07 4.15
C GLU A 714 13.56 16.47 5.28
N LYS A 715 13.50 15.62 6.30
CA LYS A 715 12.50 15.71 7.38
C LYS A 715 12.74 16.87 8.34
N ASP A 716 13.99 17.26 8.51
CA ASP A 716 14.41 18.25 9.50
C ASP A 716 14.78 19.59 8.82
N GLU A 717 14.26 19.84 7.60
CA GLU A 717 14.40 21.08 6.82
C GLU A 717 13.06 21.78 6.52
N ALA A 718 13.11 23.03 6.05
CA ALA A 718 11.94 23.92 5.90
C ALA A 718 11.45 24.01 4.44
N GLU A 719 12.40 24.06 3.51
CA GLU A 719 12.28 24.05 2.06
C GLU A 719 11.26 23.01 1.57
N PRO A 720 11.29 21.73 2.03
CA PRO A 720 10.37 20.71 1.52
C PRO A 720 8.93 20.93 2.00
N LEU A 721 8.74 21.57 3.17
CA LEU A 721 7.41 21.93 3.66
C LEU A 721 6.82 23.07 2.84
N ILE A 722 7.61 24.11 2.54
CA ILE A 722 7.17 25.24 1.71
C ILE A 722 6.80 24.73 0.31
N ALA A 723 7.64 23.91 -0.31
CA ALA A 723 7.38 23.32 -1.62
C ALA A 723 6.14 22.41 -1.63
N ALA A 724 5.98 21.55 -0.60
CA ALA A 724 4.81 20.68 -0.48
C ALA A 724 3.49 21.47 -0.30
N LEU A 725 3.48 22.48 0.57
CA LEU A 725 2.30 23.33 0.76
C LEU A 725 1.98 24.16 -0.49
N ALA A 726 2.99 24.70 -1.19
CA ALA A 726 2.80 25.41 -2.44
C ALA A 726 2.21 24.50 -3.54
N PHE A 727 2.63 23.24 -3.62
CA PHE A 727 2.00 22.25 -4.51
C PHE A 727 0.53 22.00 -4.15
N GLN A 728 0.20 21.88 -2.85
CA GLN A 728 -1.18 21.66 -2.39
C GLN A 728 -2.13 22.79 -2.78
N HIS A 729 -1.68 24.05 -2.69
CA HIS A 729 -2.49 25.21 -3.11
C HIS A 729 -2.52 25.38 -4.63
N LEU A 730 -1.38 25.20 -5.32
CA LEU A 730 -1.29 25.28 -6.79
C LEU A 730 -2.20 24.25 -7.48
N ARG A 731 -2.13 22.98 -7.08
CA ARG A 731 -2.94 21.91 -7.70
C ARG A 731 -4.44 22.16 -7.52
N ARG A 732 -4.83 22.77 -6.39
CA ARG A 732 -6.21 23.19 -6.13
C ARG A 732 -6.64 24.37 -7.01
N ALA A 733 -5.79 25.41 -7.13
CA ALA A 733 -6.08 26.56 -8.01
C ALA A 733 -6.22 26.14 -9.49
N ILE A 734 -5.44 25.15 -9.92
CA ILE A 734 -5.53 24.55 -11.26
C ILE A 734 -6.79 23.69 -11.40
N ALA A 735 -7.10 22.83 -10.42
CA ALA A 735 -8.33 22.04 -10.39
C ALA A 735 -9.62 22.88 -10.54
N GLU A 736 -9.70 24.00 -9.83
CA GLU A 736 -10.86 24.90 -9.85
C GLU A 736 -11.05 25.61 -11.21
N ARG A 737 -10.00 25.71 -12.06
CA ARG A 737 -10.12 26.18 -13.46
C ARG A 737 -10.71 25.13 -14.40
N ALA A 738 -10.70 23.85 -14.03
CA ALA A 738 -11.23 22.75 -14.83
C ALA A 738 -12.65 22.36 -14.42
N ALA A 739 -12.93 22.24 -13.12
CA ALA A 739 -14.27 21.97 -12.60
C ALA A 739 -14.51 22.76 -11.29
N PRO A 740 -15.11 23.96 -11.37
CA PRO A 740 -15.35 24.82 -10.21
C PRO A 740 -16.15 24.14 -9.09
N ALA A 741 -15.78 24.44 -7.84
CA ALA A 741 -16.25 23.85 -6.59
C ALA A 741 -16.00 22.33 -6.43
N LYS A 742 -15.16 21.72 -7.28
CA LYS A 742 -14.79 20.29 -7.20
C LYS A 742 -13.31 20.02 -6.91
N GLY A 743 -12.52 21.04 -6.54
CA GLY A 743 -11.08 20.90 -6.33
C GLY A 743 -10.64 19.80 -5.35
N ALA A 744 -11.50 19.41 -4.41
CA ALA A 744 -11.26 18.29 -3.51
C ALA A 744 -11.18 16.92 -4.22
N ALA A 745 -11.94 16.69 -5.30
CA ALA A 745 -11.91 15.41 -6.02
C ALA A 745 -10.57 15.18 -6.77
N TYR A 746 -9.92 16.25 -7.21
CA TYR A 746 -8.59 16.17 -7.82
C TYR A 746 -7.45 15.90 -6.83
N SER A 747 -7.70 16.03 -5.52
CA SER A 747 -6.65 15.96 -4.48
C SER A 747 -5.95 14.60 -4.36
N THR A 748 -6.50 13.56 -4.98
CA THR A 748 -5.92 12.21 -5.08
C THR A 748 -5.57 11.79 -6.51
N GLN A 749 -5.95 12.57 -7.53
CA GLN A 749 -5.90 12.15 -8.94
C GLN A 749 -4.94 12.97 -9.82
N MET A 750 -4.62 14.21 -9.44
CA MET A 750 -3.89 15.12 -10.32
C MET A 750 -2.38 14.87 -10.35
N ALA A 751 -1.90 14.44 -11.51
CA ALA A 751 -0.50 14.17 -11.83
C ALA A 751 0.46 15.38 -11.66
N PRO A 752 1.56 15.28 -10.87
CA PRO A 752 2.65 16.25 -10.83
C PRO A 752 3.22 16.56 -12.22
N ALA A 753 3.38 15.55 -13.08
CA ALA A 753 3.87 15.74 -14.45
C ALA A 753 2.92 16.59 -15.32
N VAL A 754 1.62 16.59 -15.04
CA VAL A 754 0.66 17.47 -15.72
C VAL A 754 0.74 18.90 -15.19
N ILE A 755 0.97 19.08 -13.89
CA ILE A 755 1.24 20.40 -13.30
C ILE A 755 2.55 20.99 -13.83
N GLU A 756 3.60 20.20 -13.93
CA GLU A 756 4.86 20.60 -14.55
C GLU A 756 4.66 21.01 -16.02
N ARG A 757 3.90 20.24 -16.80
CA ARG A 757 3.55 20.59 -18.18
C ARG A 757 2.83 21.94 -18.25
N ILE A 758 1.82 22.19 -17.41
CA ILE A 758 1.10 23.48 -17.33
C ILE A 758 2.05 24.64 -17.01
N LEU A 759 2.96 24.47 -16.05
CA LEU A 759 3.91 25.51 -15.64
C LEU A 759 5.01 25.79 -16.68
N ARG A 760 5.38 24.79 -17.50
CA ARG A 760 6.37 24.91 -18.60
C ARG A 760 5.77 25.51 -19.86
N GLU A 761 4.63 24.98 -20.32
CA GLU A 761 3.96 25.42 -21.57
C GLU A 761 3.24 26.76 -21.41
N ARG A 762 2.81 27.10 -20.18
CA ARG A 762 2.04 28.31 -19.83
C ARG A 762 0.87 28.63 -20.78
N PRO A 763 -0.01 27.66 -21.13
CA PRO A 763 -1.11 27.89 -22.05
C PRO A 763 -2.10 28.96 -21.55
N ALA A 764 -2.32 30.01 -22.34
CA ALA A 764 -3.18 31.14 -21.99
C ALA A 764 -4.64 30.75 -21.68
N ALA A 765 -5.14 29.64 -22.25
CA ALA A 765 -6.48 29.12 -22.02
C ALA A 765 -6.75 28.63 -20.58
N TRP A 766 -5.71 28.55 -19.74
CA TRP A 766 -5.82 28.22 -18.31
C TRP A 766 -5.70 29.47 -17.43
N PHE A 767 -4.63 30.25 -17.63
CA PHE A 767 -4.33 31.48 -16.89
C PHE A 767 -3.65 32.48 -17.83
N GLU A 768 -4.02 33.76 -17.70
CA GLU A 768 -3.32 34.89 -18.31
C GLU A 768 -1.98 35.16 -17.62
N ASP A 769 -1.89 34.83 -16.32
CA ASP A 769 -0.79 35.23 -15.45
C ASP A 769 -0.33 34.07 -14.54
N TYR A 770 0.69 33.36 -15.02
CA TYR A 770 1.30 32.24 -14.31
C TYR A 770 2.20 32.64 -13.15
N ASP A 771 2.81 33.83 -13.21
CA ASP A 771 3.70 34.29 -12.14
C ASP A 771 2.87 34.81 -10.95
N ALA A 772 1.69 35.42 -11.19
CA ALA A 772 0.71 35.68 -10.12
C ALA A 772 0.12 34.40 -9.51
N LEU A 773 -0.20 33.38 -10.32
CA LEU A 773 -0.68 32.08 -9.81
C LEU A 773 0.33 31.43 -8.86
N LEU A 774 1.61 31.41 -9.24
CA LEU A 774 2.70 30.85 -8.44
C LEU A 774 2.89 31.63 -7.13
N LEU A 775 2.85 32.96 -7.16
CA LEU A 775 2.98 33.78 -5.96
C LEU A 775 1.77 33.70 -5.03
N GLY A 776 0.56 33.53 -5.57
CA GLY A 776 -0.64 33.23 -4.77
C GLY A 776 -0.51 31.91 -4.02
N ALA A 777 -0.11 30.84 -4.72
CA ALA A 777 0.13 29.53 -4.11
C ALA A 777 1.26 29.56 -3.06
N LEU A 778 2.31 30.37 -3.27
CA LEU A 778 3.36 30.60 -2.28
C LEU A 778 2.86 31.36 -1.04
N ALA A 779 2.00 32.37 -1.22
CA ALA A 779 1.41 33.12 -0.13
C ALA A 779 0.50 32.25 0.76
N ASP A 780 -0.40 31.47 0.15
CA ASP A 780 -1.27 30.52 0.87
C ASP A 780 -0.43 29.46 1.62
N ALA A 781 0.63 28.94 0.98
CA ALA A 781 1.55 28.00 1.60
C ALA A 781 2.32 28.59 2.79
N VAL A 782 2.75 29.86 2.68
CA VAL A 782 3.47 30.55 3.76
C VAL A 782 2.55 30.86 4.93
N GLU A 783 1.31 31.32 4.71
CA GLU A 783 0.35 31.55 5.80
C GLU A 783 -0.13 30.25 6.46
N GLU A 784 -0.27 29.17 5.69
CA GLU A 784 -0.53 27.84 6.26
C GLU A 784 0.67 27.32 7.08
N GLY A 785 1.89 27.43 6.58
CA GLY A 785 3.09 27.07 7.34
C GLY A 785 3.23 27.89 8.62
N LYS A 786 2.94 29.20 8.57
CA LYS A 786 2.89 30.09 9.75
C LYS A 786 1.86 29.63 10.78
N ARG A 787 0.70 29.14 10.32
CA ARG A 787 -0.37 28.56 11.16
C ARG A 787 0.03 27.22 11.79
N LEU A 788 0.86 26.42 11.11
CA LEU A 788 1.28 25.09 11.55
C LEU A 788 2.51 25.13 12.48
N GLN A 789 3.54 25.91 12.14
CA GLN A 789 4.86 25.85 12.78
C GLN A 789 5.43 27.23 13.20
N GLY A 790 4.64 28.30 13.10
CA GLY A 790 5.01 29.64 13.60
C GLY A 790 5.71 30.52 12.57
N ARG A 791 6.03 31.77 12.96
CA ARG A 791 6.43 32.84 12.01
C ARG A 791 7.85 32.76 11.45
N ASP A 792 8.73 31.99 12.07
CA ASP A 792 10.14 31.85 11.66
C ASP A 792 10.26 30.65 10.72
N LEU A 793 10.34 30.92 9.41
CA LEU A 793 10.36 29.89 8.36
C LEU A 793 11.54 28.93 8.52
N LYS A 794 12.70 29.41 8.99
CA LYS A 794 13.93 28.62 9.13
C LYS A 794 13.86 27.60 10.27
N ARG A 795 12.88 27.74 11.17
CA ARG A 795 12.58 26.74 12.20
C ARG A 795 11.64 25.64 11.73
N TRP A 796 11.01 25.77 10.56
CA TRP A 796 10.08 24.75 10.08
C TRP A 796 10.80 23.43 9.79
N LYS A 797 10.08 22.33 10.00
CA LYS A 797 10.53 20.95 9.83
C LYS A 797 9.46 20.17 9.07
N TYR A 798 9.79 19.72 7.86
CA TYR A 798 8.89 18.97 7.00
C TYR A 798 8.28 17.73 7.68
N GLY A 799 9.10 16.97 8.41
CA GLY A 799 8.71 15.79 9.16
C GLY A 799 7.83 16.05 10.39
N ASP A 800 7.61 17.31 10.81
CA ASP A 800 6.55 17.63 11.77
C ASP A 800 5.15 17.67 11.12
N SER A 801 5.10 17.84 9.79
CA SER A 801 3.88 17.72 8.99
C SER A 801 3.76 16.32 8.35
N LEU A 802 4.88 15.70 7.95
CA LEU A 802 4.96 14.32 7.48
C LEU A 802 5.35 13.37 8.63
N ARG A 803 4.34 12.94 9.40
CA ARG A 803 4.48 11.97 10.50
C ARG A 803 3.76 10.67 10.19
N VAL A 804 4.35 9.55 10.60
CA VAL A 804 3.75 8.20 10.52
C VAL A 804 3.43 7.70 11.94
N GLU A 805 2.21 7.20 12.13
CA GLU A 805 1.78 6.43 13.30
C GLU A 805 1.21 5.09 12.86
N ILE A 806 1.91 3.98 13.19
CA ILE A 806 1.49 2.62 12.83
C ILE A 806 0.71 2.04 14.01
N HIS A 807 -0.62 2.06 13.95
CA HIS A 807 -1.48 1.60 15.03
C HIS A 807 -1.75 0.09 14.98
N HIS A 808 -1.63 -0.59 16.12
CA HIS A 808 -2.14 -1.97 16.24
C HIS A 808 -3.68 -1.97 16.15
N PRO A 809 -4.33 -2.82 15.32
CA PRO A 809 -5.73 -2.59 14.98
C PRO A 809 -6.70 -2.76 16.16
N VAL A 810 -6.41 -3.67 17.10
CA VAL A 810 -7.15 -3.79 18.37
C VAL A 810 -6.66 -2.77 19.41
N GLY A 811 -5.38 -2.40 19.37
CA GLY A 811 -4.75 -1.54 20.37
C GLY A 811 -5.23 -0.08 20.35
N ARG A 812 -5.75 0.40 19.21
CA ARG A 812 -6.14 1.81 18.98
C ARG A 812 -7.12 2.37 20.03
N SER A 813 -7.99 1.54 20.59
CA SER A 813 -8.99 1.95 21.61
C SER A 813 -8.44 2.00 23.04
N LEU A 814 -7.17 1.67 23.28
CA LEU A 814 -6.56 1.59 24.62
C LEU A 814 -5.41 2.62 24.72
N PRO A 815 -5.62 3.85 25.23
CA PRO A 815 -4.68 4.96 25.04
C PRO A 815 -3.23 4.74 25.53
N LEU A 816 -3.05 3.97 26.61
CA LEU A 816 -1.72 3.65 27.15
C LEU A 816 -1.09 2.43 26.47
N VAL A 817 -1.85 1.33 26.36
CA VAL A 817 -1.37 0.05 25.80
C VAL A 817 -1.17 0.17 24.28
N GLY A 818 -2.08 0.84 23.58
CA GLY A 818 -2.05 1.07 22.14
C GLY A 818 -0.80 1.82 21.64
N ARG A 819 -0.22 2.69 22.48
CA ARG A 819 1.06 3.36 22.19
C ARG A 819 2.25 2.41 22.26
N TRP A 820 2.26 1.49 23.23
CA TRP A 820 3.28 0.44 23.30
C TRP A 820 3.10 -0.61 22.20
N LEU A 821 1.85 -0.92 21.83
CA LEU A 821 1.52 -1.81 20.71
C LEU A 821 1.88 -1.21 19.35
N GLY A 822 1.66 0.08 19.12
CA GLY A 822 1.96 0.78 17.85
C GLY A 822 3.38 1.36 17.72
N ILE A 823 3.65 2.06 16.62
CA ILE A 823 4.91 2.77 16.36
C ILE A 823 4.62 4.24 16.06
N GLY A 824 5.47 5.14 16.54
CA GLY A 824 5.42 6.58 16.27
C GLY A 824 4.71 7.41 17.34
N PRO A 825 4.41 8.69 17.07
CA PRO A 825 4.66 9.39 15.79
C PRO A 825 6.14 9.50 15.45
N ALA A 826 6.51 9.09 14.24
CA ALA A 826 7.85 9.22 13.67
C ALA A 826 7.88 10.29 12.57
N ARG A 827 8.87 11.19 12.60
CA ARG A 827 9.10 12.20 11.53
C ARG A 827 9.69 11.52 10.30
N MET A 828 9.09 11.69 9.13
CA MET A 828 9.56 11.06 7.88
C MET A 828 10.09 12.06 6.86
N SER A 829 11.00 11.58 6.00
CA SER A 829 11.55 12.27 4.81
C SER A 829 11.22 11.48 3.54
N GLY A 830 11.12 12.19 2.40
CA GLY A 830 10.69 11.64 1.12
C GLY A 830 9.44 12.33 0.57
N ALA A 831 8.95 11.87 -0.60
CA ALA A 831 7.75 12.37 -1.27
C ALA A 831 7.18 11.29 -2.20
N SER A 832 5.97 11.46 -2.74
CA SER A 832 5.41 10.53 -3.74
C SER A 832 6.20 10.45 -5.05
N THR A 833 7.05 11.45 -5.32
CA THR A 833 7.92 11.60 -6.49
C THR A 833 9.41 11.30 -6.24
N ALA A 834 9.83 11.05 -5.00
CA ALA A 834 11.22 10.73 -4.63
C ALA A 834 11.44 9.21 -4.55
N VAL A 835 12.68 8.72 -4.69
CA VAL A 835 12.99 7.28 -4.77
C VAL A 835 12.47 6.53 -3.54
N LYS A 836 12.77 7.07 -2.34
CA LYS A 836 12.12 6.68 -1.08
C LYS A 836 10.70 7.26 -1.03
N GLN A 837 9.76 6.62 -1.73
CA GLN A 837 8.38 7.10 -1.85
C GLN A 837 7.72 7.08 -0.46
N THR A 838 7.28 8.22 0.09
CA THR A 838 6.77 8.25 1.48
C THR A 838 5.57 9.19 1.64
N THR A 839 4.56 8.75 2.41
CA THR A 839 3.39 9.55 2.83
C THR A 839 3.09 9.34 4.32
N ASP A 840 1.96 9.86 4.83
CA ASP A 840 1.43 9.58 6.18
C ASP A 840 1.02 8.12 6.38
N ARG A 841 0.80 7.37 5.29
CA ARG A 841 0.22 6.01 5.29
C ARG A 841 1.07 4.93 4.64
N MET A 842 1.95 5.28 3.70
CA MET A 842 2.74 4.29 2.97
C MET A 842 4.21 4.68 2.85
N GLY A 843 5.04 3.66 2.61
CA GLY A 843 6.45 3.80 2.26
C GLY A 843 7.06 2.44 1.94
N PRO A 844 8.39 2.32 1.88
CA PRO A 844 9.06 1.05 1.62
C PRO A 844 8.58 -0.02 2.62
N SER A 845 7.89 -1.04 2.12
CA SER A 845 7.29 -2.13 2.90
C SER A 845 8.26 -3.30 3.13
N MET A 846 9.38 -3.29 2.40
CA MET A 846 10.58 -4.11 2.55
C MET A 846 11.70 -3.40 1.79
N ARG A 847 12.96 -3.75 2.07
CA ARG A 847 14.10 -3.41 1.20
C ARG A 847 14.97 -4.64 1.01
N MET A 848 15.14 -5.07 -0.23
CA MET A 848 16.01 -6.17 -0.63
C MET A 848 17.14 -5.69 -1.54
N VAL A 849 18.31 -6.32 -1.39
CA VAL A 849 19.41 -6.28 -2.35
C VAL A 849 20.01 -7.69 -2.44
N ALA A 850 19.86 -8.36 -3.56
CA ALA A 850 20.43 -9.69 -3.80
C ALA A 850 21.70 -9.58 -4.64
N ASP A 851 22.78 -10.24 -4.20
CA ASP A 851 24.06 -10.32 -4.92
C ASP A 851 24.23 -11.72 -5.54
N THR A 852 24.30 -11.78 -6.86
CA THR A 852 24.42 -13.05 -7.61
C THR A 852 25.85 -13.62 -7.60
N GLY A 853 26.82 -12.87 -7.06
CA GLY A 853 28.20 -13.32 -6.81
C GLY A 853 28.43 -13.84 -5.39
N ASP A 854 27.73 -13.28 -4.40
CA ASP A 854 27.73 -13.76 -3.01
C ASP A 854 26.32 -13.71 -2.39
N TRP A 855 25.63 -14.84 -2.41
CA TRP A 855 24.28 -14.93 -1.85
C TRP A 855 24.22 -14.58 -0.35
N GLU A 856 25.28 -14.83 0.44
CA GLU A 856 25.34 -14.49 1.88
C GLU A 856 25.60 -12.99 2.12
N GLY A 857 26.08 -12.28 1.09
CA GLY A 857 26.20 -10.83 1.02
C GLY A 857 24.88 -10.11 0.73
N SER A 858 23.83 -10.85 0.36
CA SER A 858 22.49 -10.30 0.13
C SER A 858 21.90 -9.67 1.40
N LEU A 859 21.09 -8.63 1.20
CA LEU A 859 20.50 -7.81 2.25
C LEU A 859 18.98 -7.83 2.16
N LEU A 860 18.31 -7.94 3.32
CA LEU A 860 16.85 -7.85 3.43
C LEU A 860 16.43 -7.28 4.79
N ASN A 861 15.48 -6.34 4.80
CA ASN A 861 14.74 -5.99 6.01
C ASN A 861 13.27 -5.61 5.75
N LEU A 862 12.48 -5.75 6.82
CA LEU A 862 11.10 -5.28 6.92
C LEU A 862 11.02 -4.00 7.76
N PRO A 863 9.92 -3.21 7.66
CA PRO A 863 9.69 -2.03 8.48
C PRO A 863 9.56 -2.31 9.98
N ILE A 864 9.18 -3.53 10.34
CA ILE A 864 9.01 -4.00 11.72
C ILE A 864 9.57 -5.42 11.83
N GLY A 865 9.44 -6.06 12.99
CA GLY A 865 9.93 -7.43 13.18
C GLY A 865 9.10 -8.51 12.49
N GLU A 866 9.63 -9.74 12.48
CA GLU A 866 9.07 -10.88 11.74
C GLU A 866 7.83 -11.52 12.40
N SER A 867 7.54 -11.19 13.66
CA SER A 867 6.45 -11.77 14.44
C SER A 867 5.34 -10.75 14.66
N GLY A 868 4.08 -11.19 14.52
CA GLY A 868 2.91 -10.37 14.82
C GLY A 868 2.53 -10.34 16.29
N HIS A 869 3.14 -11.17 17.13
CA HIS A 869 2.79 -11.30 18.54
C HIS A 869 3.45 -10.19 19.39
N PRO A 870 2.71 -9.31 20.11
CA PRO A 870 3.28 -8.10 20.69
C PRO A 870 4.40 -8.26 21.74
N LEU A 871 4.48 -9.42 22.42
CA LEU A 871 5.55 -9.75 23.37
C LEU A 871 6.65 -10.63 22.76
N SER A 872 6.64 -10.86 21.45
CA SER A 872 7.77 -11.45 20.74
C SER A 872 8.93 -10.45 20.68
N ARG A 873 10.17 -10.92 20.85
CA ARG A 873 11.36 -10.09 20.62
C ARG A 873 11.40 -9.58 19.16
N HIS A 874 10.82 -10.35 18.25
CA HIS A 874 10.72 -10.07 16.82
C HIS A 874 9.45 -9.29 16.44
N TYR A 875 8.88 -8.48 17.34
CA TYR A 875 7.71 -7.63 17.00
C TYR A 875 8.13 -6.30 16.32
N LYS A 876 9.29 -5.74 16.70
CA LYS A 876 9.76 -4.40 16.28
C LYS A 876 11.28 -4.26 16.17
N ASP A 877 12.03 -5.33 16.31
CA ASP A 877 13.50 -5.36 16.30
C ASP A 877 14.12 -4.74 15.02
N GLN A 878 13.42 -4.79 13.88
CA GLN A 878 13.88 -4.20 12.63
C GLN A 878 13.54 -2.70 12.44
N TRP A 879 12.67 -2.11 13.27
CA TRP A 879 12.18 -0.73 13.04
C TRP A 879 13.31 0.31 13.04
N GLU A 880 14.27 0.20 13.95
CA GLU A 880 15.37 1.17 14.03
C GLU A 880 16.25 1.10 12.77
N ALA A 881 16.54 -0.12 12.30
CA ALA A 881 17.26 -0.34 11.05
C ALA A 881 16.45 0.18 9.84
N TYR A 882 15.14 -0.05 9.79
CA TYR A 882 14.27 0.47 8.74
C TYR A 882 14.26 2.01 8.68
N TYR A 883 14.19 2.66 9.85
CA TYR A 883 14.03 4.11 10.01
C TYR A 883 15.34 4.87 9.75
N GLN A 884 16.48 4.35 10.24
CA GLN A 884 17.82 4.81 9.83
C GLN A 884 18.16 4.40 8.38
N GLY A 885 17.46 3.38 7.88
CA GLY A 885 17.70 2.77 6.58
C GLY A 885 19.06 2.07 6.49
N THR A 886 19.42 1.31 7.52
CA THR A 886 20.33 0.17 7.38
C THR A 886 19.51 -1.06 6.97
N SER A 887 20.17 -2.18 6.71
CA SER A 887 19.53 -3.47 6.44
C SER A 887 20.34 -4.60 7.08
N PHE A 888 19.82 -5.82 7.02
CA PHE A 888 20.42 -7.01 7.60
C PHE A 888 20.84 -7.99 6.52
N ARG A 889 21.79 -8.89 6.83
CA ARG A 889 22.09 -10.02 5.94
C ARG A 889 20.89 -10.94 5.80
N MET A 890 20.71 -11.45 4.59
CA MET A 890 19.70 -12.41 4.18
C MET A 890 20.33 -13.82 4.19
N GLU A 891 20.38 -14.44 5.38
CA GLU A 891 21.14 -15.67 5.62
C GLU A 891 20.62 -16.86 4.79
N PHE A 892 21.50 -17.52 4.03
CA PHE A 892 21.10 -18.45 2.97
C PHE A 892 21.78 -19.82 3.07
N GLY A 893 23.06 -19.94 2.75
CA GLY A 893 23.81 -21.20 2.80
C GLY A 893 24.21 -21.56 4.22
N ARG A 894 24.66 -20.57 5.00
CA ARG A 894 24.93 -20.64 6.44
C ARG A 894 23.94 -19.74 7.20
N VAL A 895 23.16 -20.36 8.08
CA VAL A 895 22.21 -19.70 8.99
C VAL A 895 22.74 -19.79 10.42
N GLU A 896 22.75 -18.67 11.16
CA GLU A 896 23.17 -18.64 12.56
C GLU A 896 21.96 -18.90 13.49
N ALA A 897 21.80 -20.18 13.85
CA ALA A 897 20.64 -20.70 14.57
C ALA A 897 20.51 -20.17 16.01
N GLU A 898 19.54 -19.28 16.23
CA GLU A 898 19.10 -18.82 17.55
C GLU A 898 18.03 -19.74 18.16
N ALA A 899 17.25 -20.41 17.31
CA ALA A 899 16.29 -21.44 17.72
C ALA A 899 16.17 -22.52 16.63
N THR A 900 16.10 -23.78 17.04
CA THR A 900 15.86 -24.92 16.15
C THR A 900 14.68 -25.73 16.65
N LEU A 901 13.69 -25.93 15.78
CA LEU A 901 12.56 -26.82 15.98
C LEU A 901 12.72 -28.03 15.06
N GLU A 902 13.09 -29.17 15.64
CA GLU A 902 13.09 -30.46 14.96
C GLU A 902 11.65 -30.98 14.84
N VAL A 903 11.29 -31.47 13.66
CA VAL A 903 9.98 -32.02 13.34
C VAL A 903 10.15 -33.45 12.87
N ALA A 904 9.57 -34.38 13.62
CA ALA A 904 9.48 -35.78 13.22
C ALA A 904 8.09 -36.09 12.60
N PRO A 905 7.97 -37.16 11.79
CA PRO A 905 6.68 -37.72 11.45
C PRO A 905 5.84 -38.10 12.68
N LEU A 906 4.53 -38.21 12.50
CA LEU A 906 3.64 -38.92 13.42
C LEU A 906 4.01 -40.40 13.49
N ASP A 907 3.72 -41.06 14.61
CA ASP A 907 3.94 -42.50 14.76
C ASP A 907 2.93 -43.30 13.92
N GLU A 908 3.33 -44.48 13.44
CA GLU A 908 2.49 -45.37 12.64
C GLU A 908 1.19 -45.73 13.37
N GLY A 909 0.06 -45.61 12.67
CA GLY A 909 -1.28 -45.77 13.25
C GLY A 909 -1.94 -44.46 13.72
N SER A 910 -1.21 -43.33 13.75
CA SER A 910 -1.84 -42.02 13.95
C SER A 910 -2.74 -41.66 12.75
N PRO A 911 -3.93 -41.05 12.95
CA PRO A 911 -4.70 -40.47 11.84
C PRO A 911 -3.89 -39.35 11.16
N ARG A 912 -3.99 -39.28 9.83
CA ARG A 912 -3.26 -38.35 8.95
C ARG A 912 -4.17 -37.21 8.47
#